data_AF-A0A926T4T1-F1
#
_entry.id   AF-A0A926T4T1-F1
#
_cell.length_a   1.000
_cell.length_b   1.000
_cell.length_c   1.000
_cell.angle_alpha   90.00
_cell.angle_beta   90.00
_cell.angle_gamma   90.00
#
_symmetry.space_group_name_H-M   'P 1'
#
loop_
_entity.id
_entity.type
_entity.pdbx_description
1 polymer ?
#
loop_
_entity_poly.entity_id
_entity_poly.type
_entity_poly.pdbx_seq_one_letter_code
_entity_poly.pdbx_strand_id
1 'polypeptide(L)'
;MVFNLESSLFVDLDFYQSSNAELANLNNPQLLEHLGTSGLPQGRAFSPLVDLEFYQSGNSDLTGMDHRQLLEHLETYGVSEGRMFSPLIDLAFYQSSNSDLTGMDRRQLLEHLKTNGLAEGRSASQVFDANFYRTNSPDLAAEGMDNRQLYEHFQIHGLAEGRAGSGWFDAGDYLNNHADLAAQGFNYRQALQHFVRYGLLEGRAGSNSTPPDPAGNTLASARNIALGTDTVTYRDAVGGGDAADVYRFNLGTQSNFNLSLTGISEDVDVQLLDAAGAGIRSSEADGVADESIKTLLNAGTYYLSVDPAEGAGETLYNLHLSVSPVAIDLVPVQEIVPMQTRITPEDLPAPFASNSVSNPAQVLPVPENPLLNVPAGFSVNVFAEALDRPRWLAVTPTGDVLVTETPQNRIRLLRDTNGDGVTDVQQTFAGAENGLNMPFGMAFAGGYFYVGNEDAVLRFPYINGQEQIAGSGEKITDLPAGGHWTRNLAVSPDGQKLYVAIGSASNAEPEELPRASVQVMNLDGSNRQTFASGLRNPTGLDFNPVTGQLYTTVNERDGLGNDLVPDYLTGLSQDDFYGWPYAYLTPDQLDPRRTQNGQSERPDLVSRTQTPDVLFQAHSAPLGLQFYDGQTFPEEYRNGAFVAFRGSWNRDQGTGYKLVYAPFHAGGNAGGDYQDFLTGFLLDPAKPATWGRPTGLQVHPDGSLLFTEEENGRIYRIQYTG
;
A
#
# COMPACT_ATOMS: atom_id res chain seq x y z
N MET A 1 -26.02 14.61 -40.17
CA MET A 1 -26.03 13.48 -41.13
C MET A 1 -27.37 12.79 -40.96
N VAL A 2 -28.02 12.34 -42.03
CA VAL A 2 -29.24 11.54 -41.91
C VAL A 2 -28.82 10.14 -41.47
N PHE A 3 -29.36 9.63 -40.36
CA PHE A 3 -29.14 8.27 -39.90
C PHE A 3 -29.47 7.25 -41.00
N ASN A 4 -28.51 6.40 -41.36
CA ASN A 4 -28.64 5.42 -42.43
C ASN A 4 -28.88 4.01 -41.85
N LEU A 5 -30.07 3.46 -42.12
CA LEU A 5 -30.46 2.12 -41.68
C LEU A 5 -29.62 1.01 -42.32
N GLU A 6 -29.05 1.23 -43.52
CA GLU A 6 -28.24 0.23 -44.20
C GLU A 6 -26.92 -0.06 -43.47
N SER A 7 -26.37 0.94 -42.78
CA SER A 7 -25.13 0.86 -42.03
C SER A 7 -25.34 0.69 -40.52
N SER A 8 -26.58 0.43 -40.10
CA SER A 8 -26.94 0.25 -38.69
C SER A 8 -26.23 -0.98 -38.11
N LEU A 9 -25.74 -0.86 -36.88
CA LEU A 9 -25.13 -1.98 -36.16
C LEU A 9 -26.17 -3.05 -35.80
N PHE A 10 -27.42 -2.64 -35.63
CA PHE A 10 -28.51 -3.48 -35.14
C PHE A 10 -29.40 -4.07 -36.22
N VAL A 11 -29.56 -3.42 -37.39
CA VAL A 11 -30.46 -3.92 -38.44
C VAL A 11 -30.00 -5.28 -38.96
N ASP A 12 -30.86 -6.28 -38.79
CA ASP A 12 -30.70 -7.64 -39.29
C ASP A 12 -31.89 -7.96 -40.22
N LEU A 13 -31.68 -7.85 -41.54
CA LEU A 13 -32.75 -7.99 -42.51
C LEU A 13 -33.26 -9.43 -42.63
N ASP A 14 -32.42 -10.42 -42.34
CA ASP A 14 -32.81 -11.84 -42.36
C ASP A 14 -33.71 -12.14 -41.15
N PHE A 15 -33.36 -11.61 -39.98
CA PHE A 15 -34.24 -11.65 -38.80
C PHE A 15 -35.55 -10.87 -39.02
N TYR A 16 -35.47 -9.67 -39.62
CA TYR A 16 -36.65 -8.86 -39.90
C TYR A 16 -37.61 -9.58 -40.86
N GLN A 17 -37.09 -10.25 -41.88
CA GLN A 17 -37.90 -11.04 -42.81
C GLN A 17 -38.52 -12.27 -42.16
N SER A 18 -37.74 -13.04 -41.38
CA SER A 18 -38.22 -14.27 -40.73
C SER A 18 -39.25 -14.01 -39.63
N SER A 19 -39.12 -12.89 -38.91
CA SER A 19 -40.07 -12.46 -37.87
C SER A 19 -41.39 -11.91 -38.45
N ASN A 20 -41.46 -11.66 -39.75
CA ASN A 20 -42.60 -11.04 -40.42
C ASN A 20 -42.95 -11.83 -41.69
N ALA A 21 -43.69 -12.93 -41.54
CA ALA A 21 -43.95 -13.90 -42.59
C ALA A 21 -44.52 -13.30 -43.90
N GLU A 22 -45.24 -12.17 -43.83
CA GLU A 22 -45.77 -11.48 -45.01
C GLU A 22 -44.69 -10.77 -45.86
N LEU A 23 -43.49 -10.57 -45.31
CA LEU A 23 -42.35 -9.93 -45.97
C LEU A 23 -41.43 -10.93 -46.69
N ALA A 24 -41.75 -12.22 -46.66
CA ALA A 24 -40.91 -13.31 -47.19
C ALA A 24 -40.54 -13.17 -48.69
N ASN A 25 -41.29 -12.37 -49.46
CA ASN A 25 -41.04 -12.18 -50.89
C ASN A 25 -40.27 -10.88 -51.23
N LEU A 26 -39.90 -10.07 -50.23
CA LEU A 26 -39.16 -8.81 -50.44
C LEU A 26 -37.65 -9.06 -50.52
N ASN A 27 -36.95 -8.27 -51.33
CA ASN A 27 -35.48 -8.25 -51.37
C ASN A 27 -34.90 -7.24 -50.34
N ASN A 28 -33.58 -7.27 -50.12
CA ASN A 28 -32.94 -6.45 -49.08
C ASN A 28 -33.24 -4.94 -49.19
N PRO A 29 -33.14 -4.28 -50.37
CA PRO A 29 -33.55 -2.88 -50.50
C PRO A 29 -35.02 -2.62 -50.13
N GLN A 30 -35.94 -3.50 -50.54
CA GLN A 30 -37.36 -3.39 -50.22
C GLN A 30 -37.63 -3.62 -48.73
N LEU A 31 -36.93 -4.56 -48.10
CA LEU A 31 -37.00 -4.80 -46.65
C LEU A 31 -36.51 -3.57 -45.88
N LEU A 32 -35.40 -2.96 -46.30
CA LEU A 32 -34.85 -1.78 -45.66
C LEU A 32 -35.79 -0.57 -45.77
N GLU A 33 -36.36 -0.35 -46.95
CA GLU A 33 -37.36 0.70 -47.17
C GLU A 33 -38.61 0.47 -46.31
N HIS A 34 -39.11 -0.77 -46.28
CA HIS A 34 -40.26 -1.15 -45.46
C HIS A 34 -39.96 -0.98 -43.95
N LEU A 35 -38.78 -1.41 -43.49
CA LEU A 35 -38.36 -1.23 -42.09
C LEU A 35 -38.37 0.25 -41.71
N GLY A 36 -37.83 1.10 -42.58
CA GLY A 36 -37.75 2.53 -42.31
C GLY A 36 -39.09 3.28 -42.33
N THR A 37 -40.04 2.85 -43.17
CA THR A 37 -41.32 3.55 -43.39
C THR A 37 -42.49 2.98 -42.59
N SER A 38 -42.46 1.69 -42.28
CA SER A 38 -43.54 0.97 -41.60
C SER A 38 -43.05 0.16 -40.40
N GLY A 39 -41.91 -0.52 -40.51
CA GLY A 39 -41.41 -1.42 -39.48
C GLY A 39 -41.11 -0.73 -38.15
N LEU A 40 -40.18 0.23 -38.14
CA LEU A 40 -39.83 1.02 -36.95
C LEU A 40 -41.03 1.79 -36.39
N PRO A 41 -41.84 2.53 -37.18
CA PRO A 41 -43.03 3.19 -36.67
C PRO A 41 -44.05 2.27 -35.98
N GLN A 42 -44.13 1.00 -36.42
CA GLN A 42 -45.03 0.00 -35.83
C GLN A 42 -44.39 -0.81 -34.69
N GLY A 43 -43.13 -0.54 -34.33
CA GLY A 43 -42.42 -1.27 -33.27
C GLY A 43 -42.10 -2.73 -33.65
N ARG A 44 -41.98 -3.04 -34.94
CA ARG A 44 -41.70 -4.41 -35.38
C ARG A 44 -40.28 -4.82 -35.01
N ALA A 45 -40.11 -6.05 -34.51
CA ALA A 45 -38.80 -6.61 -34.22
C ALA A 45 -37.97 -6.74 -35.52
N PHE A 46 -36.76 -6.17 -35.51
CA PHE A 46 -35.86 -6.08 -36.68
C PHE A 46 -34.43 -6.52 -36.37
N SER A 47 -34.19 -6.94 -35.14
CA SER A 47 -32.91 -7.47 -34.68
C SER A 47 -33.17 -8.38 -33.48
N PRO A 48 -32.41 -9.47 -33.34
CA PRO A 48 -32.45 -10.24 -32.11
C PRO A 48 -31.72 -9.52 -30.95
N LEU A 49 -30.91 -8.50 -31.25
CA LEU A 49 -30.05 -7.87 -30.24
C LEU A 49 -30.68 -6.67 -29.54
N VAL A 50 -31.81 -6.16 -30.05
CA VAL A 50 -32.34 -4.88 -29.58
C VAL A 50 -33.82 -4.96 -29.25
N ASP A 51 -34.18 -4.34 -28.13
CA ASP A 51 -35.55 -4.09 -27.72
C ASP A 51 -35.66 -2.59 -27.41
N LEU A 52 -36.19 -1.84 -28.38
CA LEU A 52 -36.28 -0.38 -28.27
C LEU A 52 -37.30 0.08 -27.21
N GLU A 53 -38.30 -0.75 -26.91
CA GLU A 53 -39.26 -0.45 -25.82
C GLU A 53 -38.56 -0.62 -24.47
N PHE A 54 -37.80 -1.70 -24.30
CA PHE A 54 -36.94 -1.88 -23.13
C PHE A 54 -35.94 -0.74 -22.99
N TYR A 55 -35.26 -0.38 -24.08
CA TYR A 55 -34.31 0.74 -24.10
C TYR A 55 -34.97 2.07 -23.70
N GLN A 56 -36.13 2.41 -24.24
CA GLN A 56 -36.84 3.64 -23.88
C GLN A 56 -37.33 3.61 -22.44
N SER A 57 -37.95 2.51 -22.00
CA SER A 57 -38.40 2.36 -20.61
C SER A 57 -37.21 2.48 -19.65
N GLY A 58 -36.02 2.07 -20.10
CA GLY A 58 -34.69 2.19 -19.48
C GLY A 58 -34.34 3.60 -19.02
N ASN A 59 -34.79 4.58 -19.79
CA ASN A 59 -34.10 5.83 -19.94
C ASN A 59 -35.14 6.96 -20.02
N SER A 60 -35.42 7.57 -18.87
CA SER A 60 -36.47 8.60 -18.77
C SER A 60 -36.24 9.80 -19.68
N ASP A 61 -34.98 10.11 -20.01
CA ASP A 61 -34.57 11.15 -20.95
C ASP A 61 -34.97 10.86 -22.41
N LEU A 62 -35.29 9.60 -22.74
CA LEU A 62 -35.73 9.17 -24.08
C LEU A 62 -37.26 9.15 -24.22
N THR A 63 -37.99 9.56 -23.19
CA THR A 63 -39.47 9.59 -23.21
C THR A 63 -39.96 10.46 -24.36
N GLY A 64 -40.82 9.91 -25.21
CA GLY A 64 -41.44 10.63 -26.33
C GLY A 64 -40.64 10.59 -27.64
N MET A 65 -39.46 9.97 -27.67
CA MET A 65 -38.78 9.62 -28.92
C MET A 65 -39.52 8.49 -29.64
N ASP A 66 -39.59 8.56 -30.97
CA ASP A 66 -40.05 7.44 -31.79
C ASP A 66 -38.96 6.36 -31.96
N HIS A 67 -39.32 5.18 -32.46
CA HIS A 67 -38.37 4.06 -32.62
C HIS A 67 -37.18 4.37 -33.54
N ARG A 68 -37.33 5.26 -34.53
CA ARG A 68 -36.21 5.66 -35.39
C ARG A 68 -35.24 6.53 -34.61
N GLN A 69 -35.75 7.48 -33.83
CA GLN A 69 -34.95 8.34 -32.95
C GLN A 69 -34.27 7.51 -31.85
N LEU A 70 -34.96 6.52 -31.28
CA LEU A 70 -34.40 5.61 -30.29
C LEU A 70 -33.24 4.79 -30.86
N LEU A 71 -33.40 4.23 -32.06
CA LEU A 71 -32.33 3.48 -32.73
C LEU A 71 -31.13 4.38 -33.04
N GLU A 72 -31.35 5.59 -33.57
CA GLU A 72 -30.28 6.56 -33.81
C GLU A 72 -29.56 6.95 -32.52
N HIS A 73 -30.31 7.18 -31.43
CA HIS A 73 -29.75 7.51 -30.13
C HIS A 73 -28.93 6.35 -29.55
N LEU A 74 -29.46 5.13 -29.63
CA LEU A 74 -28.75 3.92 -29.18
C LEU A 74 -27.42 3.74 -29.91
N GLU A 75 -27.44 3.86 -31.24
CA GLU A 75 -26.22 3.72 -32.04
C GLU A 75 -25.24 4.85 -31.85
N THR A 76 -25.70 6.06 -31.59
CA THR A 76 -24.81 7.22 -31.45
C THR A 76 -24.22 7.29 -30.05
N TYR A 77 -25.05 7.05 -29.02
CA TYR A 77 -24.70 7.29 -27.61
C TYR A 77 -24.92 6.06 -26.74
N GLY A 78 -26.09 5.41 -26.84
CA GLY A 78 -26.52 4.40 -25.87
C GLY A 78 -25.55 3.25 -25.66
N VAL A 79 -24.99 2.69 -26.74
CA VAL A 79 -23.98 1.61 -26.65
C VAL A 79 -22.73 2.11 -25.93
N SER A 80 -22.17 3.26 -26.31
CA SER A 80 -20.98 3.82 -25.66
C SER A 80 -21.24 4.23 -24.21
N GLU A 81 -22.45 4.68 -23.89
CA GLU A 81 -22.89 5.03 -22.53
C GLU A 81 -23.17 3.80 -21.67
N GLY A 82 -23.28 2.60 -22.28
CA GLY A 82 -23.51 1.35 -21.56
C GLY A 82 -24.94 1.19 -21.07
N ARG A 83 -25.87 1.89 -21.71
CA ARG A 83 -27.29 1.74 -21.42
C ARG A 83 -27.73 0.35 -21.87
N MET A 84 -28.46 -0.37 -21.03
CA MET A 84 -29.06 -1.64 -21.44
C MET A 84 -30.14 -1.38 -22.50
N PHE A 85 -30.07 -2.11 -23.61
CA PHE A 85 -30.96 -1.96 -24.77
C PHE A 85 -31.66 -3.26 -25.16
N SER A 86 -31.42 -4.34 -24.42
CA SER A 86 -32.13 -5.60 -24.50
C SER A 86 -32.02 -6.27 -23.13
N PRO A 87 -33.06 -6.95 -22.62
CA PRO A 87 -32.95 -7.74 -21.41
C PRO A 87 -32.00 -8.94 -21.57
N LEU A 88 -31.70 -9.34 -22.81
CA LEU A 88 -30.83 -10.48 -23.11
C LEU A 88 -29.35 -10.08 -23.33
N ILE A 89 -29.05 -8.78 -23.32
CA ILE A 89 -27.71 -8.26 -23.58
C ILE A 89 -27.30 -7.29 -22.48
N ASP A 90 -26.33 -7.71 -21.68
CA ASP A 90 -25.53 -6.89 -20.81
C ASP A 90 -24.07 -6.99 -21.27
N LEU A 91 -23.59 -5.95 -21.94
CA LEU A 91 -22.22 -5.93 -22.47
C LEU A 91 -21.16 -5.94 -21.35
N ALA A 92 -21.50 -5.45 -20.15
CA ALA A 92 -20.60 -5.53 -19.00
C ALA A 92 -20.51 -6.97 -18.50
N PHE A 93 -21.64 -7.68 -18.39
CA PHE A 93 -21.66 -9.11 -18.11
C PHE A 93 -20.92 -9.92 -19.18
N TYR A 94 -21.13 -9.60 -20.46
CA TYR A 94 -20.49 -10.28 -21.57
C TYR A 94 -18.96 -10.15 -21.49
N GLN A 95 -18.44 -8.95 -21.21
CA GLN A 95 -17.00 -8.74 -21.02
C GLN A 95 -16.50 -9.42 -19.75
N SER A 96 -17.22 -9.30 -18.63
CA SER A 96 -16.77 -9.84 -17.33
C SER A 96 -16.83 -11.37 -17.24
N SER A 97 -17.59 -12.02 -18.13
CA SER A 97 -17.67 -13.48 -18.26
C SER A 97 -16.67 -14.05 -19.27
N ASN A 98 -15.96 -13.19 -20.01
CA ASN A 98 -15.06 -13.57 -21.09
C ASN A 98 -13.75 -12.79 -20.99
N SER A 99 -12.77 -13.34 -20.25
CA SER A 99 -11.51 -12.66 -19.94
C SER A 99 -10.69 -12.27 -21.18
N ASP A 100 -10.87 -12.98 -22.31
CA ASP A 100 -10.24 -12.67 -23.59
C ASP A 100 -10.74 -11.36 -24.21
N LEU A 101 -11.88 -10.82 -23.75
CA LEU A 101 -12.47 -9.57 -24.23
C LEU A 101 -12.05 -8.34 -23.40
N THR A 102 -11.14 -8.53 -22.44
CA THR A 102 -10.62 -7.45 -21.59
C THR A 102 -9.99 -6.35 -22.46
N GLY A 103 -10.39 -5.10 -22.23
CA GLY A 103 -9.86 -3.92 -22.95
C GLY A 103 -10.63 -3.55 -24.22
N MET A 104 -11.61 -4.34 -24.66
CA MET A 104 -12.54 -3.92 -25.72
C MET A 104 -13.52 -2.86 -25.21
N ASP A 105 -13.81 -1.87 -26.05
CA ASP A 105 -14.89 -0.92 -25.81
C ASP A 105 -16.27 -1.54 -26.06
N ARG A 106 -17.34 -0.85 -25.65
CA ARG A 106 -18.72 -1.36 -25.76
C ARG A 106 -19.17 -1.61 -27.19
N ARG A 107 -18.68 -0.85 -28.18
CA ARG A 107 -19.01 -1.09 -29.60
C ARG A 107 -18.29 -2.33 -30.11
N GLN A 108 -17.01 -2.48 -29.76
CA GLN A 108 -16.23 -3.67 -30.08
C GLN A 108 -16.84 -4.93 -29.46
N LEU A 109 -17.31 -4.85 -28.21
CA LEU A 109 -18.01 -5.95 -27.54
C LEU A 109 -19.30 -6.34 -28.27
N LEU A 110 -20.12 -5.36 -28.66
CA LEU A 110 -21.35 -5.61 -29.41
C LEU A 110 -21.06 -6.27 -30.77
N GLU A 111 -20.07 -5.76 -31.51
CA GLU A 111 -19.64 -6.34 -32.77
C GLU A 111 -19.11 -7.77 -32.59
N HIS A 112 -18.30 -8.00 -31.55
CA HIS A 112 -17.79 -9.34 -31.23
C HIS A 112 -18.92 -10.30 -30.87
N LEU A 113 -19.89 -9.88 -30.04
CA LEU A 113 -21.07 -10.68 -29.70
C LEU A 113 -21.84 -11.10 -30.95
N LYS A 114 -22.09 -10.14 -31.85
CA LYS A 114 -22.84 -10.35 -33.09
C LYS A 114 -22.12 -11.31 -34.05
N THR A 115 -20.81 -11.15 -34.21
CA THR A 115 -20.03 -11.86 -35.24
C THR A 115 -19.47 -13.21 -34.77
N ASN A 116 -19.16 -13.36 -33.48
CA ASN A 116 -18.56 -14.58 -32.92
C ASN A 116 -19.34 -15.10 -31.71
N GLY A 117 -19.63 -14.23 -30.74
CA GLY A 117 -20.15 -14.63 -29.42
C GLY A 117 -21.39 -15.51 -29.47
N LEU A 118 -22.40 -15.10 -30.24
CA LEU A 118 -23.63 -15.89 -30.39
C LEU A 118 -23.38 -17.23 -31.07
N ALA A 119 -22.51 -17.29 -32.08
CA ALA A 119 -22.18 -18.54 -32.76
C ALA A 119 -21.40 -19.49 -31.83
N GLU A 120 -20.51 -18.94 -31.00
CA GLU A 120 -19.76 -19.67 -29.98
C GLU A 120 -20.63 -20.11 -28.79
N GLY A 121 -21.84 -19.56 -28.65
CA GLY A 121 -22.75 -19.84 -27.54
C GLY A 121 -22.36 -19.15 -26.24
N ARG A 122 -21.60 -18.04 -26.32
CA ARG A 122 -21.24 -17.23 -25.15
C ARG A 122 -22.46 -16.50 -24.62
N SER A 123 -22.70 -16.60 -23.31
CA SER A 123 -23.81 -15.92 -22.64
C SER A 123 -23.53 -14.41 -22.55
N ALA A 124 -24.48 -13.60 -23.04
CA ALA A 124 -24.41 -12.14 -23.03
C ALA A 124 -25.22 -11.51 -21.88
N SER A 125 -25.91 -12.33 -21.07
CA SER A 125 -26.64 -11.93 -19.88
C SER A 125 -26.85 -13.14 -18.98
N GLN A 126 -27.28 -12.91 -17.74
CA GLN A 126 -27.62 -13.98 -16.79
C GLN A 126 -28.85 -14.78 -17.24
N VAL A 127 -29.76 -14.19 -18.00
CA VAL A 127 -31.10 -14.72 -18.26
C VAL A 127 -31.19 -15.67 -19.45
N PHE A 128 -30.11 -15.84 -20.21
CA PHE A 128 -30.08 -16.76 -21.34
C PHE A 128 -28.72 -17.43 -21.52
N ASP A 129 -28.72 -18.76 -21.56
CA ASP A 129 -27.58 -19.61 -21.89
C ASP A 129 -28.00 -20.63 -22.95
N ALA A 130 -27.32 -20.63 -24.10
CA ALA A 130 -27.71 -21.48 -25.23
C ALA A 130 -27.60 -22.99 -24.93
N ASN A 131 -26.65 -23.40 -24.09
CA ASN A 131 -26.45 -24.79 -23.72
C ASN A 131 -27.51 -25.25 -22.73
N PHE A 132 -27.82 -24.43 -21.73
CA PHE A 132 -28.92 -24.66 -20.80
C PHE A 132 -30.25 -24.75 -21.55
N TYR A 133 -30.53 -23.76 -22.39
CA TYR A 133 -31.78 -23.67 -23.12
C TYR A 133 -32.01 -24.87 -24.05
N ARG A 134 -30.94 -25.30 -24.75
CA ARG A 134 -30.96 -26.53 -25.57
C ARG A 134 -31.22 -27.77 -24.73
N THR A 135 -30.54 -27.90 -23.60
CA THR A 135 -30.66 -29.08 -22.72
C THR A 135 -32.06 -29.19 -22.14
N ASN A 136 -32.68 -28.06 -21.81
CA ASN A 136 -34.01 -28.00 -21.23
C ASN A 136 -35.14 -27.92 -22.29
N SER A 137 -34.81 -27.93 -23.58
CA SER A 137 -35.75 -27.94 -24.71
C SER A 137 -35.46 -29.10 -25.67
N PRO A 138 -35.85 -30.34 -25.33
CA PRO A 138 -35.49 -31.54 -26.11
C PRO A 138 -35.98 -31.54 -27.56
N ASP A 139 -37.08 -30.85 -27.83
CA ASP A 139 -37.63 -30.62 -29.17
C ASP A 139 -36.69 -29.78 -30.05
N LEU A 140 -36.17 -28.66 -29.52
CA LEU A 140 -35.22 -27.80 -30.23
C LEU A 140 -33.87 -28.50 -30.44
N ALA A 141 -33.44 -29.30 -29.48
CA ALA A 141 -32.24 -30.13 -29.60
C ALA A 141 -32.38 -31.16 -30.75
N ALA A 142 -33.58 -31.75 -30.91
CA ALA A 142 -33.86 -32.69 -32.00
C ALA A 142 -33.91 -32.00 -33.38
N GLU A 143 -34.30 -30.73 -33.44
CA GLU A 143 -34.26 -29.91 -34.66
C GLU A 143 -32.84 -29.47 -35.06
N GLY A 144 -31.86 -29.61 -34.16
CA GLY A 144 -30.46 -29.33 -34.45
C GLY A 144 -30.15 -27.83 -34.59
N MET A 145 -30.91 -26.97 -33.91
CA MET A 145 -30.68 -25.52 -33.92
C MET A 145 -29.29 -25.14 -33.42
N ASP A 146 -28.63 -24.23 -34.14
CA ASP A 146 -27.37 -23.63 -33.69
C ASP A 146 -27.59 -22.63 -32.54
N ASN A 147 -26.49 -22.13 -31.96
CA ASN A 147 -26.55 -21.22 -30.82
C ASN A 147 -27.28 -19.90 -31.13
N ARG A 148 -27.14 -19.36 -32.35
CA ARG A 148 -27.83 -18.12 -32.75
C ARG A 148 -29.31 -18.37 -32.91
N GLN A 149 -29.69 -19.47 -33.55
CA GLN A 149 -31.08 -19.89 -33.73
C GLN A 149 -31.79 -20.11 -32.39
N LEU A 150 -31.10 -20.69 -31.40
CA LEU A 150 -31.65 -20.85 -30.06
C LEU A 150 -31.90 -19.51 -29.35
N TYR A 151 -30.96 -18.57 -29.48
CA TYR A 151 -31.11 -17.21 -28.95
C TYR A 151 -32.33 -16.52 -29.59
N GLU A 152 -32.45 -16.58 -30.91
CA GLU A 152 -33.59 -16.03 -31.66
C GLU A 152 -34.91 -16.72 -31.27
N HIS A 153 -34.90 -18.04 -31.15
CA HIS A 153 -36.07 -18.82 -30.76
C HIS A 153 -36.56 -18.45 -29.36
N PHE A 154 -35.66 -18.27 -28.38
CA PHE A 154 -36.05 -17.85 -27.03
C PHE A 154 -36.76 -16.50 -27.03
N GLN A 155 -36.22 -15.54 -27.78
CA GLN A 155 -36.77 -14.19 -27.86
C GLN A 155 -38.14 -14.12 -28.55
N ILE A 156 -38.34 -14.91 -29.62
CA ILE A 156 -39.57 -14.88 -30.41
C ILE A 156 -40.65 -15.77 -29.78
N HIS A 157 -40.27 -16.98 -29.33
CA HIS A 157 -41.19 -18.04 -28.94
C HIS A 157 -40.99 -18.50 -27.50
N GLY A 158 -39.74 -18.84 -27.12
CA GLY A 158 -39.44 -19.51 -25.87
C GLY A 158 -39.96 -18.81 -24.62
N LEU A 159 -39.75 -17.50 -24.53
CA LEU A 159 -40.23 -16.72 -23.39
C LEU A 159 -41.76 -16.72 -23.31
N ALA A 160 -42.47 -16.64 -24.44
CA ALA A 160 -43.93 -16.68 -24.47
C ALA A 160 -44.48 -18.08 -24.16
N GLU A 161 -43.72 -19.13 -24.49
CA GLU A 161 -44.01 -20.51 -24.14
C GLU A 161 -43.73 -20.83 -22.66
N GLY A 162 -43.07 -19.92 -21.93
CA GLY A 162 -42.70 -20.11 -20.53
C GLY A 162 -41.51 -21.05 -20.34
N ARG A 163 -40.60 -21.13 -21.32
CA ARG A 163 -39.37 -21.93 -21.19
C ARG A 163 -38.32 -21.19 -20.37
N ALA A 164 -37.57 -21.90 -19.54
CA ALA A 164 -36.43 -21.39 -18.78
C ALA A 164 -35.26 -21.04 -19.72
N GLY A 165 -34.80 -19.79 -19.71
CA GLY A 165 -33.69 -19.32 -20.56
C GLY A 165 -32.31 -19.66 -20.01
N SER A 166 -32.17 -19.73 -18.69
CA SER A 166 -30.93 -20.07 -17.98
C SER A 166 -31.24 -20.62 -16.60
N GLY A 167 -30.22 -21.10 -15.88
CA GLY A 167 -30.34 -21.47 -14.46
C GLY A 167 -30.69 -20.28 -13.56
N TRP A 168 -30.43 -19.05 -14.02
CA TRP A 168 -30.74 -17.83 -13.27
C TRP A 168 -32.19 -17.38 -13.42
N PHE A 169 -32.89 -17.75 -14.50
CA PHE A 169 -34.20 -17.18 -14.79
C PHE A 169 -35.16 -18.12 -15.52
N ASP A 170 -36.32 -18.31 -14.90
CA ASP A 170 -37.54 -18.87 -15.48
C ASP A 170 -38.71 -17.94 -15.16
N ALA A 171 -39.40 -17.44 -16.19
CA ALA A 171 -40.45 -16.43 -16.00
C ALA A 171 -41.65 -16.96 -15.19
N GLY A 172 -41.94 -18.26 -15.29
CA GLY A 172 -42.98 -18.92 -14.51
C GLY A 172 -42.59 -19.03 -13.04
N ASP A 173 -41.39 -19.55 -12.76
CA ASP A 173 -40.85 -19.63 -11.39
C ASP A 173 -40.78 -18.24 -10.76
N TYR A 174 -40.25 -17.25 -11.48
CA TYR A 174 -40.13 -15.88 -10.98
C TYR A 174 -41.49 -15.30 -10.59
N LEU A 175 -42.52 -15.45 -11.43
CA LEU A 175 -43.86 -14.96 -11.08
C LEU A 175 -44.51 -15.76 -9.94
N ASN A 176 -44.24 -17.07 -9.84
CA ASN A 176 -44.75 -17.91 -8.76
C ASN A 176 -44.12 -17.57 -7.41
N ASN A 177 -42.84 -17.22 -7.40
CA ASN A 177 -42.08 -16.90 -6.20
C ASN A 177 -42.28 -15.45 -5.73
N HIS A 178 -42.71 -14.55 -6.62
CA HIS A 178 -42.86 -13.11 -6.33
C HIS A 178 -44.32 -12.65 -6.47
N ALA A 179 -45.10 -12.87 -5.42
CA ALA A 179 -46.55 -12.62 -5.39
C ALA A 179 -46.95 -11.15 -5.68
N ASP A 180 -46.07 -10.19 -5.38
CA ASP A 180 -46.25 -8.77 -5.69
C ASP A 180 -46.30 -8.49 -7.19
N LEU A 181 -45.52 -9.22 -7.99
CA LEU A 181 -45.50 -9.11 -9.45
C LEU A 181 -46.70 -9.83 -10.08
N ALA A 182 -47.04 -11.02 -9.56
CA ALA A 182 -48.22 -11.77 -9.98
C ALA A 182 -49.51 -10.97 -9.75
N ALA A 183 -49.63 -10.28 -8.60
CA ALA A 183 -50.79 -9.44 -8.29
C ALA A 183 -50.95 -8.25 -9.25
N GLN A 184 -49.86 -7.77 -9.84
CA GLN A 184 -49.88 -6.72 -10.87
C GLN A 184 -50.21 -7.27 -12.27
N GLY A 185 -50.37 -8.59 -12.42
CA GLY A 185 -50.72 -9.23 -13.69
C GLY A 185 -49.59 -9.22 -14.72
N PHE A 186 -48.33 -9.27 -14.27
CA PHE A 186 -47.18 -9.28 -15.15
C PHE A 186 -47.21 -10.50 -16.08
N ASN A 187 -46.94 -10.28 -17.36
CA ASN A 187 -46.67 -11.36 -18.31
C ASN A 187 -45.18 -11.75 -18.27
N TYR A 188 -44.80 -12.85 -18.95
CA TYR A 188 -43.43 -13.36 -18.94
C TYR A 188 -42.38 -12.36 -19.48
N ARG A 189 -42.74 -11.50 -20.44
CA ARG A 189 -41.84 -10.43 -20.91
C ARG A 189 -41.62 -9.37 -19.84
N GLN A 190 -42.68 -8.94 -19.16
CA GLN A 190 -42.58 -7.99 -18.06
C GLN A 190 -41.82 -8.57 -16.86
N ALA A 191 -42.00 -9.87 -16.59
CA ALA A 191 -41.24 -10.60 -15.58
C ALA A 191 -39.73 -10.58 -15.88
N LEU A 192 -39.34 -10.91 -17.12
CA LEU A 192 -37.94 -10.85 -17.57
C LEU A 192 -37.37 -9.43 -17.45
N GLN A 193 -38.09 -8.42 -17.95
CA GLN A 193 -37.63 -7.03 -17.89
C GLN A 193 -37.49 -6.54 -16.45
N HIS A 194 -38.41 -6.93 -15.56
CA HIS A 194 -38.32 -6.62 -14.14
C HIS A 194 -37.13 -7.31 -13.49
N PHE A 195 -36.92 -8.60 -13.76
CA PHE A 195 -35.80 -9.34 -13.18
C PHE A 195 -34.46 -8.72 -13.55
N VAL A 196 -34.22 -8.45 -14.84
CA VAL A 196 -32.96 -7.85 -15.31
C VAL A 196 -32.72 -6.48 -14.70
N ARG A 197 -33.79 -5.70 -14.47
CA ARG A 197 -33.66 -4.30 -14.07
C ARG A 197 -33.68 -4.07 -12.56
N TYR A 198 -34.40 -4.91 -11.83
CA TYR A 198 -34.66 -4.77 -10.41
C TYR A 198 -34.37 -6.07 -9.67
N GLY A 199 -34.87 -7.20 -10.16
CA GLY A 199 -34.74 -8.49 -9.48
C GLY A 199 -33.28 -8.88 -9.18
N LEU A 200 -32.38 -8.71 -10.16
CA LEU A 200 -30.94 -8.97 -9.98
C LEU A 200 -30.30 -8.04 -8.93
N LEU A 201 -30.72 -6.77 -8.86
CA LEU A 201 -30.21 -5.81 -7.87
C LEU A 201 -30.79 -6.08 -6.48
N GLU A 202 -32.03 -6.56 -6.42
CA GLU A 202 -32.76 -6.88 -5.20
C GLU A 202 -32.41 -8.27 -4.65
N GLY A 203 -31.55 -9.04 -5.32
CA GLY A 203 -31.20 -10.41 -4.91
C GLY A 203 -32.35 -11.41 -5.05
N ARG A 204 -33.36 -11.11 -5.88
CA ARG A 204 -34.53 -11.99 -6.05
C ARG A 204 -34.14 -13.26 -6.81
N ALA A 205 -34.51 -14.43 -6.29
CA ALA A 205 -34.38 -15.69 -7.02
C ALA A 205 -35.20 -15.67 -8.32
N GLY A 206 -34.52 -15.88 -9.45
CA GLY A 206 -35.10 -15.84 -10.80
C GLY A 206 -35.61 -17.18 -11.32
N SER A 207 -35.15 -18.30 -10.74
CA SER A 207 -35.56 -19.67 -11.07
C SER A 207 -35.48 -20.53 -9.80
N ASN A 208 -36.09 -21.71 -9.83
CA ASN A 208 -35.88 -22.76 -8.83
C ASN A 208 -34.67 -23.67 -9.15
N SER A 209 -33.92 -23.37 -10.20
CA SER A 209 -32.68 -24.07 -10.56
C SER A 209 -31.50 -23.51 -9.77
N THR A 210 -30.52 -24.35 -9.44
CA THR A 210 -29.26 -23.89 -8.86
C THR A 210 -28.53 -22.96 -9.85
N PRO A 211 -28.13 -21.75 -9.44
CA PRO A 211 -27.34 -20.87 -10.27
C PRO A 211 -26.01 -21.53 -10.68
N PRO A 212 -25.49 -21.24 -11.89
CA PRO A 212 -24.11 -21.53 -12.25
C PRO A 212 -23.12 -20.96 -11.21
N ASP A 213 -22.07 -21.71 -10.88
CA ASP A 213 -20.90 -21.29 -10.07
C ASP A 213 -19.71 -20.94 -11.01
N PRO A 214 -19.61 -19.69 -11.50
CA PRO A 214 -18.48 -19.21 -12.29
C PRO A 214 -17.28 -18.77 -11.45
N ALA A 215 -17.44 -18.45 -10.15
CA ALA A 215 -16.34 -17.99 -9.30
C ALA A 215 -15.45 -19.15 -8.86
N GLY A 216 -16.04 -20.32 -8.66
CA GLY A 216 -15.40 -21.51 -8.17
C GLY A 216 -15.05 -21.38 -6.68
N ASN A 217 -14.83 -22.55 -6.07
CA ASN A 217 -14.74 -22.67 -4.61
C ASN A 217 -13.31 -22.65 -4.03
N THR A 218 -12.28 -22.41 -4.85
CA THR A 218 -10.87 -22.49 -4.43
C THR A 218 -9.99 -21.49 -5.16
N LEU A 219 -8.83 -21.14 -4.59
CA LEU A 219 -7.82 -20.30 -5.26
C LEU A 219 -7.41 -20.83 -6.64
N ALA A 220 -7.41 -22.16 -6.83
CA ALA A 220 -7.03 -22.78 -8.11
C ALA A 220 -8.14 -22.69 -9.17
N SER A 221 -9.40 -22.65 -8.75
CA SER A 221 -10.57 -22.48 -9.61
C SER A 221 -11.04 -21.03 -9.68
N ALA A 222 -10.35 -20.10 -9.02
CA ALA A 222 -10.78 -18.73 -8.85
C ALA A 222 -11.05 -18.02 -10.18
N ARG A 223 -12.17 -17.30 -10.24
CA ARG A 223 -12.52 -16.48 -11.40
C ARG A 223 -11.60 -15.29 -11.54
N ASN A 224 -10.92 -15.20 -12.67
CA ASN A 224 -10.13 -14.01 -13.00
C ASN A 224 -11.06 -12.82 -13.29
N ILE A 225 -10.84 -11.72 -12.59
CA ILE A 225 -11.56 -10.46 -12.74
C ILE A 225 -10.61 -9.31 -13.06
N ALA A 226 -11.12 -8.30 -13.74
CA ALA A 226 -10.38 -7.10 -14.10
C ALA A 226 -11.01 -5.89 -13.43
N LEU A 227 -10.18 -5.09 -12.74
CA LEU A 227 -10.64 -3.93 -11.98
C LEU A 227 -10.08 -2.64 -12.59
N GLY A 228 -10.88 -1.59 -12.54
CA GLY A 228 -10.50 -0.23 -12.92
C GLY A 228 -11.10 0.79 -11.96
N THR A 229 -11.05 2.06 -12.34
CA THR A 229 -11.59 3.17 -11.55
C THR A 229 -13.12 3.16 -11.47
N ASP A 230 -13.76 2.65 -12.51
CA ASP A 230 -15.21 2.46 -12.53
C ASP A 230 -15.59 1.25 -11.69
N THR A 231 -16.72 1.35 -10.98
CA THR A 231 -17.24 0.23 -10.19
C THR A 231 -17.81 -0.84 -11.12
N VAL A 232 -17.28 -2.05 -11.03
CA VAL A 232 -17.79 -3.24 -11.73
C VAL A 232 -18.58 -4.08 -10.72
N THR A 233 -19.69 -4.68 -11.17
CA THR A 233 -20.52 -5.56 -10.33
C THR A 233 -20.45 -6.99 -10.85
N TYR A 234 -19.99 -7.90 -10.00
CA TYR A 234 -20.07 -9.34 -10.19
C TYR A 234 -21.28 -9.87 -9.43
N ARG A 235 -22.01 -10.81 -10.01
CA ARG A 235 -23.20 -11.42 -9.40
C ARG A 235 -23.01 -12.91 -9.35
N ASP A 236 -23.33 -13.48 -8.20
CA ASP A 236 -23.14 -14.89 -7.90
C ASP A 236 -24.04 -15.36 -6.76
N ALA A 237 -23.91 -16.62 -6.37
CA ALA A 237 -24.67 -17.23 -5.28
C ALA A 237 -23.76 -18.11 -4.41
N VAL A 238 -23.87 -17.97 -3.09
CA VAL A 238 -23.22 -18.88 -2.12
C VAL A 238 -24.26 -19.54 -1.21
N GLY A 239 -23.86 -20.63 -0.56
CA GLY A 239 -24.74 -21.43 0.30
C GLY A 239 -25.54 -22.47 -0.50
N GLY A 240 -26.42 -23.21 0.16
CA GLY A 240 -27.28 -24.20 -0.53
C GLY A 240 -26.55 -25.37 -1.21
N GLY A 241 -25.24 -25.52 -1.00
CA GLY A 241 -24.38 -26.51 -1.66
C GLY A 241 -23.14 -25.91 -2.31
N ASP A 242 -23.14 -24.59 -2.52
CA ASP A 242 -21.96 -23.80 -2.88
C ASP A 242 -21.22 -23.34 -1.62
N ALA A 243 -19.94 -23.68 -1.50
CA ALA A 243 -19.21 -23.54 -0.24
C ALA A 243 -18.49 -22.20 -0.12
N ALA A 244 -18.08 -21.59 -1.23
CA ALA A 244 -17.44 -20.28 -1.29
C ALA A 244 -17.31 -19.84 -2.74
N ASP A 245 -17.23 -18.53 -2.96
CA ASP A 245 -16.89 -17.95 -4.26
C ASP A 245 -15.54 -17.25 -4.20
N VAL A 246 -14.63 -17.63 -5.10
CA VAL A 246 -13.26 -17.11 -5.11
C VAL A 246 -12.96 -16.32 -6.39
N TYR A 247 -12.55 -15.06 -6.23
CA TYR A 247 -12.14 -14.19 -7.33
C TYR A 247 -10.65 -13.90 -7.28
N ARG A 248 -10.02 -13.65 -8.45
CA ARG A 248 -8.60 -13.31 -8.59
C ARG A 248 -8.41 -12.04 -9.42
N PHE A 249 -7.60 -11.09 -8.94
CA PHE A 249 -7.27 -9.87 -9.68
C PHE A 249 -5.78 -9.50 -9.57
N ASN A 250 -5.32 -8.62 -10.47
CA ASN A 250 -3.95 -8.10 -10.48
C ASN A 250 -3.96 -6.58 -10.50
N LEU A 251 -3.06 -5.97 -9.74
CA LEU A 251 -2.80 -4.52 -9.72
C LEU A 251 -1.41 -4.23 -10.28
N GLY A 252 -1.33 -3.28 -11.23
CA GLY A 252 -0.06 -2.84 -11.80
C GLY A 252 0.67 -1.77 -11.00
N THR A 253 -0.07 -1.02 -10.18
CA THR A 253 0.46 0.05 -9.30
C THR A 253 -0.27 0.00 -7.97
N GLN A 254 0.30 0.65 -6.95
CA GLN A 254 -0.38 0.81 -5.67
C GLN A 254 -1.72 1.54 -5.90
N SER A 255 -2.81 0.97 -5.37
CA SER A 255 -4.16 1.42 -5.69
C SER A 255 -5.09 1.29 -4.48
N ASN A 256 -5.93 2.30 -4.28
CA ASN A 256 -7.03 2.24 -3.32
C ASN A 256 -8.06 1.22 -3.82
N PHE A 257 -8.20 0.11 -3.12
CA PHE A 257 -9.16 -0.96 -3.41
C PHE A 257 -10.44 -0.76 -2.62
N ASN A 258 -11.58 -0.85 -3.29
CA ASN A 258 -12.90 -0.75 -2.70
C ASN A 258 -13.75 -1.96 -3.09
N LEU A 259 -14.39 -2.55 -2.09
CA LEU A 259 -15.33 -3.64 -2.20
C LEU A 259 -16.59 -3.33 -1.40
N SER A 260 -17.74 -3.66 -1.98
CA SER A 260 -19.02 -3.76 -1.27
C SER A 260 -19.79 -4.97 -1.77
N LEU A 261 -20.29 -5.80 -0.86
CA LEU A 261 -21.15 -6.93 -1.17
C LEU A 261 -22.57 -6.62 -0.66
N THR A 262 -23.56 -6.72 -1.52
CA THR A 262 -24.94 -6.29 -1.22
C THR A 262 -25.98 -7.28 -1.76
N GLY A 263 -27.23 -7.10 -1.35
CA GLY A 263 -28.36 -7.88 -1.87
C GLY A 263 -28.43 -9.31 -1.37
N ILE A 264 -27.75 -9.60 -0.26
CA ILE A 264 -27.80 -10.89 0.43
C ILE A 264 -29.07 -11.06 1.24
N SER A 265 -29.50 -12.30 1.35
CA SER A 265 -30.66 -12.76 2.11
C SER A 265 -30.31 -13.75 3.22
N GLU A 266 -29.06 -14.23 3.22
CA GLU A 266 -28.44 -15.07 4.24
C GLU A 266 -27.11 -14.46 4.64
N ASP A 267 -26.51 -14.98 5.71
CA ASP A 267 -25.26 -14.46 6.31
C ASP A 267 -24.03 -14.87 5.49
N VAL A 268 -23.24 -13.87 5.06
CA VAL A 268 -22.11 -14.04 4.12
C VAL A 268 -20.99 -13.08 4.47
N ASP A 269 -19.79 -13.62 4.66
CA ASP A 269 -18.57 -12.89 4.95
C ASP A 269 -17.72 -12.69 3.69
N VAL A 270 -16.82 -11.69 3.71
CA VAL A 270 -15.84 -11.48 2.65
C VAL A 270 -14.43 -11.36 3.18
N GLN A 271 -13.48 -12.03 2.51
CA GLN A 271 -12.07 -11.97 2.83
C GLN A 271 -11.22 -11.58 1.62
N LEU A 272 -10.32 -10.63 1.82
CA LEU A 272 -9.25 -10.26 0.88
C LEU A 272 -7.97 -11.00 1.26
N LEU A 273 -7.37 -11.68 0.29
CA LEU A 273 -6.23 -12.57 0.44
C LEU A 273 -5.05 -12.13 -0.45
N ASP A 274 -3.83 -12.42 0.00
CA ASP A 274 -2.62 -12.24 -0.80
C ASP A 274 -2.40 -13.37 -1.82
N ALA A 275 -1.31 -13.28 -2.59
CA ALA A 275 -0.97 -14.27 -3.61
C ALA A 275 -0.71 -15.69 -3.06
N ALA A 276 -0.36 -15.82 -1.77
CA ALA A 276 -0.14 -17.09 -1.08
C ALA A 276 -1.41 -17.64 -0.41
N GLY A 277 -2.52 -16.89 -0.46
CA GLY A 277 -3.78 -17.23 0.20
C GLY A 277 -3.84 -16.84 1.67
N ALA A 278 -2.93 -15.98 2.15
CA ALA A 278 -2.99 -15.45 3.51
C ALA A 278 -3.95 -14.25 3.59
N GLY A 279 -4.71 -14.17 4.68
CA GLY A 279 -5.66 -13.08 4.92
C GLY A 279 -4.99 -11.72 5.07
N ILE A 280 -5.42 -10.75 4.25
CA ILE A 280 -5.06 -9.33 4.36
C ILE A 280 -6.10 -8.59 5.19
N ARG A 281 -7.38 -8.77 4.88
CA ARG A 281 -8.51 -8.10 5.53
C ARG A 281 -9.80 -8.90 5.37
N SER A 282 -10.70 -8.84 6.33
CA SER A 282 -12.06 -9.38 6.23
C SER A 282 -13.11 -8.34 6.61
N SER A 283 -14.35 -8.61 6.21
CA SER A 283 -15.57 -7.98 6.70
C SER A 283 -16.54 -9.12 7.01
N GLU A 284 -17.02 -9.15 8.25
CA GLU A 284 -17.77 -10.26 8.86
C GLU A 284 -18.96 -9.69 9.66
N ALA A 285 -19.87 -8.98 8.99
CA ALA A 285 -21.00 -8.32 9.63
C ALA A 285 -22.19 -9.27 9.75
N ASP A 286 -22.60 -9.59 10.99
CA ASP A 286 -23.66 -10.55 11.27
C ASP A 286 -24.96 -10.35 10.43
N GLY A 287 -25.42 -11.43 9.80
CA GLY A 287 -26.73 -11.53 9.17
C GLY A 287 -26.76 -10.97 7.75
N VAL A 288 -27.77 -10.17 7.41
CA VAL A 288 -27.96 -9.65 6.03
C VAL A 288 -27.41 -8.25 5.85
N ALA A 289 -26.39 -7.88 6.63
CA ALA A 289 -25.74 -6.59 6.52
C ALA A 289 -24.81 -6.56 5.29
N ASP A 290 -24.72 -5.42 4.62
CA ASP A 290 -23.78 -5.29 3.49
C ASP A 290 -22.33 -5.38 4.01
N GLU A 291 -21.49 -6.15 3.31
CA GLU A 291 -20.07 -6.23 3.62
C GLU A 291 -19.28 -5.15 2.89
N SER A 292 -18.19 -4.66 3.50
CA SER A 292 -17.33 -3.68 2.82
C SER A 292 -15.86 -3.76 3.23
N ILE A 293 -14.98 -3.69 2.22
CA ILE A 293 -13.54 -3.57 2.42
C ILE A 293 -13.05 -2.34 1.67
N LYS A 294 -12.35 -1.45 2.39
CA LYS A 294 -11.57 -0.36 1.81
C LYS A 294 -10.16 -0.47 2.33
N THR A 295 -9.20 -0.60 1.42
CA THR A 295 -7.80 -0.75 1.79
C THR A 295 -6.89 -0.36 0.65
N LEU A 296 -5.64 -0.04 0.97
CA LEU A 296 -4.62 0.23 -0.02
C LEU A 296 -3.87 -1.06 -0.33
N LEU A 297 -3.71 -1.35 -1.62
CA LEU A 297 -2.98 -2.52 -2.08
C LEU A 297 -1.81 -2.11 -2.95
N ASN A 298 -0.65 -2.71 -2.70
CA ASN A 298 0.52 -2.59 -3.58
C ASN A 298 0.26 -3.27 -4.93
N ALA A 299 1.14 -3.02 -5.91
CA ALA A 299 1.14 -3.83 -7.13
C ALA A 299 1.31 -5.32 -6.77
N GLY A 300 0.55 -6.20 -7.41
CA GLY A 300 0.54 -7.62 -7.05
C GLY A 300 -0.71 -8.37 -7.49
N THR A 301 -0.74 -9.67 -7.20
CA THR A 301 -1.89 -10.56 -7.38
C THR A 301 -2.62 -10.74 -6.06
N TYR A 302 -3.95 -10.68 -6.08
CA TYR A 302 -4.81 -10.80 -4.91
C TYR A 302 -6.00 -11.71 -5.20
N TYR A 303 -6.61 -12.22 -4.13
CA TYR A 303 -7.84 -13.00 -4.21
C TYR A 303 -8.90 -12.43 -3.27
N LEU A 304 -10.16 -12.62 -3.63
CA LEU A 304 -11.32 -12.40 -2.76
C LEU A 304 -12.01 -13.74 -2.53
N SER A 305 -12.40 -13.99 -1.29
CA SER A 305 -13.27 -15.10 -0.91
C SER A 305 -14.59 -14.53 -0.41
N VAL A 306 -15.69 -15.06 -0.88
CA VAL A 306 -17.04 -14.79 -0.38
C VAL A 306 -17.53 -16.10 0.24
N ASP A 307 -17.76 -16.09 1.54
CA ASP A 307 -17.95 -17.31 2.32
C ASP A 307 -19.30 -17.24 3.06
N PRO A 308 -20.23 -18.17 2.83
CA PRO A 308 -21.48 -18.22 3.57
C PRO A 308 -21.23 -18.69 5.02
N ALA A 309 -21.97 -18.13 5.98
CA ALA A 309 -21.90 -18.57 7.36
C ALA A 309 -22.34 -20.04 7.50
N GLU A 310 -21.86 -20.72 8.55
CA GLU A 310 -22.17 -22.14 8.75
C GLU A 310 -23.69 -22.37 8.90
N GLY A 311 -24.28 -23.09 7.94
CA GLY A 311 -25.70 -23.40 7.93
C GLY A 311 -26.59 -22.37 7.24
N ALA A 312 -26.02 -21.34 6.63
CA ALA A 312 -26.73 -20.38 5.77
C ALA A 312 -27.41 -21.08 4.59
N GLY A 313 -28.60 -20.58 4.21
CA GLY A 313 -29.28 -20.97 2.99
C GLY A 313 -28.55 -20.50 1.72
N GLU A 314 -29.10 -20.84 0.55
CA GLU A 314 -28.62 -20.23 -0.71
C GLU A 314 -28.98 -18.75 -0.72
N THR A 315 -28.00 -17.89 -1.02
CA THR A 315 -28.23 -16.45 -1.21
C THR A 315 -27.52 -15.95 -2.44
N LEU A 316 -28.22 -15.11 -3.20
CA LEU A 316 -27.62 -14.32 -4.27
C LEU A 316 -26.90 -13.11 -3.67
N TYR A 317 -25.89 -12.60 -4.37
CA TYR A 317 -25.22 -11.35 -3.99
C TYR A 317 -24.80 -10.50 -5.19
N ASN A 318 -24.52 -9.23 -4.90
CA ASN A 318 -23.91 -8.26 -5.79
C ASN A 318 -22.56 -7.80 -5.21
N LEU A 319 -21.46 -8.22 -5.83
CA LEU A 319 -20.10 -7.84 -5.45
C LEU A 319 -19.61 -6.66 -6.30
N HIS A 320 -19.62 -5.48 -5.71
CA HIS A 320 -19.18 -4.23 -6.30
C HIS A 320 -17.69 -3.97 -6.02
N LEU A 321 -16.89 -3.79 -7.06
CA LEU A 321 -15.43 -3.65 -6.96
C LEU A 321 -14.92 -2.46 -7.77
N SER A 322 -13.98 -1.70 -7.20
CA SER A 322 -13.23 -0.66 -7.92
C SER A 322 -11.83 -0.47 -7.35
N VAL A 323 -10.92 0.06 -8.18
CA VAL A 323 -9.55 0.40 -7.81
C VAL A 323 -9.19 1.79 -8.32
N SER A 324 -8.58 2.61 -7.49
CA SER A 324 -8.08 3.93 -7.88
C SER A 324 -6.56 3.98 -7.71
N PRO A 325 -5.78 4.04 -8.82
CA PRO A 325 -4.33 4.17 -8.74
C PRO A 325 -3.93 5.39 -7.92
N VAL A 326 -2.94 5.21 -7.05
CA VAL A 326 -2.36 6.27 -6.25
C VAL A 326 -1.19 6.88 -7.00
N ALA A 327 -1.23 8.20 -7.22
CA ALA A 327 -0.13 8.95 -7.82
C ALA A 327 0.80 9.44 -6.70
N ILE A 328 1.89 8.72 -6.45
CA ILE A 328 2.95 9.13 -5.54
C ILE A 328 4.01 9.84 -6.37
N ASP A 329 4.35 11.08 -6.02
CA ASP A 329 5.49 11.79 -6.61
C ASP A 329 6.80 11.11 -6.14
N LEU A 330 7.28 10.17 -6.95
CA LEU A 330 8.53 9.48 -6.70
C LEU A 330 9.71 10.43 -6.94
N VAL A 331 10.69 10.36 -6.04
CA VAL A 331 12.02 10.95 -6.27
C VAL A 331 12.72 10.07 -7.30
N PRO A 332 13.22 10.62 -8.43
CA PRO A 332 13.98 9.84 -9.38
C PRO A 332 15.13 9.09 -8.70
N VAL A 333 15.24 7.80 -9.00
CA VAL A 333 16.32 6.95 -8.51
C VAL A 333 17.14 6.36 -9.65
N GLN A 334 18.43 6.17 -9.37
CA GLN A 334 19.32 5.36 -10.18
C GLN A 334 19.72 4.11 -9.39
N GLU A 335 19.64 2.94 -10.02
CA GLU A 335 20.07 1.70 -9.41
C GLU A 335 21.59 1.66 -9.23
N ILE A 336 22.03 1.17 -8.07
CA ILE A 336 23.44 0.93 -7.75
C ILE A 336 23.66 -0.49 -7.27
N VAL A 337 24.88 -0.99 -7.50
CA VAL A 337 25.40 -2.15 -6.78
C VAL A 337 26.00 -1.62 -5.47
N PRO A 338 25.50 -2.06 -4.29
CA PRO A 338 25.99 -1.58 -3.00
C PRO A 338 27.51 -1.75 -2.87
N MET A 339 28.20 -0.66 -2.52
CA MET A 339 29.64 -0.70 -2.28
C MET A 339 29.91 -1.16 -0.85
N GLN A 340 30.47 -2.36 -0.70
CA GLN A 340 30.88 -2.91 0.59
C GLN A 340 32.19 -2.27 1.08
N THR A 341 32.20 -1.85 2.34
CA THR A 341 33.34 -1.22 3.01
C THR A 341 33.62 -1.94 4.32
N ARG A 342 34.89 -2.30 4.54
CA ARG A 342 35.38 -2.85 5.82
C ARG A 342 36.62 -2.07 6.23
N ILE A 343 36.62 -1.58 7.45
CA ILE A 343 37.74 -0.85 8.07
C ILE A 343 38.13 -1.60 9.33
N THR A 344 39.42 -1.84 9.51
CA THR A 344 39.98 -2.49 10.70
C THR A 344 40.97 -1.56 11.40
N PRO A 345 41.22 -1.73 12.71
CA PRO A 345 42.21 -0.92 13.43
C PRO A 345 43.61 -0.94 12.79
N GLU A 346 43.96 -2.01 12.09
CA GLU A 346 45.24 -2.18 11.37
C GLU A 346 45.35 -1.31 10.12
N ASP A 347 44.23 -0.87 9.54
CA ASP A 347 44.19 -0.02 8.35
C ASP A 347 44.46 1.46 8.68
N LEU A 348 44.43 1.84 9.96
CA LEU A 348 44.36 3.23 10.37
C LEU A 348 45.72 3.94 10.32
N PRO A 349 45.77 5.20 9.87
CA PRO A 349 47.00 5.98 9.91
C PRO A 349 47.38 6.34 11.35
N ALA A 350 48.65 6.66 11.55
CA ALA A 350 49.10 7.26 12.81
C ALA A 350 48.43 8.63 13.05
N PRO A 351 48.25 9.04 14.32
CA PRO A 351 47.76 10.38 14.63
C PRO A 351 48.58 11.48 13.93
N PHE A 352 47.88 12.46 13.36
CA PHE A 352 48.46 13.59 12.62
C PHE A 352 49.21 13.22 11.34
N ALA A 353 48.97 12.03 10.77
CA ALA A 353 49.47 11.67 9.43
C ALA A 353 49.01 12.66 8.35
N SER A 354 47.87 13.32 8.56
CA SER A 354 47.45 14.51 7.83
C SER A 354 47.06 15.62 8.81
N ASN A 355 46.99 16.86 8.30
CA ASN A 355 46.39 17.96 9.06
C ASN A 355 44.89 17.71 9.26
N SER A 356 44.34 18.18 10.38
CA SER A 356 42.90 18.32 10.57
C SER A 356 42.40 19.53 9.78
N VAL A 357 41.29 19.40 9.07
CA VAL A 357 40.75 20.45 8.20
C VAL A 357 39.30 20.71 8.55
N SER A 358 38.96 21.96 8.88
CA SER A 358 37.56 22.38 9.01
C SER A 358 37.01 22.75 7.63
N ASN A 359 36.18 21.88 7.05
CA ASN A 359 35.49 22.06 5.78
C ASN A 359 33.99 21.74 5.94
N PRO A 360 33.20 22.66 6.55
CA PRO A 360 31.78 22.42 6.79
C PRO A 360 30.98 22.39 5.48
N ALA A 361 29.89 21.63 5.49
CA ALA A 361 29.03 21.50 4.31
C ALA A 361 28.36 22.82 3.92
N GLN A 362 28.38 23.13 2.62
CA GLN A 362 27.47 24.07 1.98
C GLN A 362 26.16 23.35 1.70
N VAL A 363 25.11 23.70 2.44
CA VAL A 363 23.76 23.22 2.18
C VAL A 363 23.16 23.96 0.99
N LEU A 364 22.65 23.20 0.04
CA LEU A 364 21.94 23.65 -1.15
C LEU A 364 20.45 23.33 -1.01
N PRO A 365 19.57 24.12 -1.66
CA PRO A 365 18.17 23.72 -1.81
C PRO A 365 18.06 22.39 -2.56
N VAL A 366 16.94 21.71 -2.40
CA VAL A 366 16.63 20.52 -3.21
C VAL A 366 16.72 20.89 -4.70
N PRO A 367 17.49 20.14 -5.53
CA PRO A 367 17.57 20.39 -6.96
C PRO A 367 16.21 20.25 -7.65
N GLU A 368 16.04 20.92 -8.81
CA GLU A 368 14.85 20.77 -9.65
C GLU A 368 14.63 19.32 -10.12
N ASN A 369 15.72 18.59 -10.35
CA ASN A 369 15.73 17.17 -10.69
C ASN A 369 16.55 16.42 -9.62
N PRO A 370 15.99 16.16 -8.43
CA PRO A 370 16.70 15.40 -7.41
C PRO A 370 16.91 13.97 -7.91
N LEU A 371 18.14 13.47 -7.78
CA LEU A 371 18.49 12.09 -8.11
C LEU A 371 19.10 11.43 -6.88
N LEU A 372 18.49 10.34 -6.45
CA LEU A 372 19.03 9.47 -5.41
C LEU A 372 19.52 8.17 -6.04
N ASN A 373 20.44 7.50 -5.37
CA ASN A 373 20.91 6.19 -5.80
C ASN A 373 20.57 5.14 -4.74
N VAL A 374 19.91 4.05 -5.14
CA VAL A 374 19.48 2.95 -4.25
C VAL A 374 19.70 1.59 -4.94
N PRO A 375 19.73 0.46 -4.21
CA PRO A 375 19.78 -0.86 -4.82
C PRO A 375 18.55 -1.12 -5.72
N ALA A 376 18.66 -2.11 -6.60
CA ALA A 376 17.59 -2.49 -7.50
C ALA A 376 16.29 -2.84 -6.73
N GLY A 377 15.15 -2.48 -7.33
CA GLY A 377 13.82 -2.74 -6.78
C GLY A 377 13.36 -1.81 -5.66
N PHE A 378 14.16 -0.82 -5.25
CA PHE A 378 13.75 0.21 -4.28
C PHE A 378 13.22 1.47 -4.97
N SER A 379 12.16 2.01 -4.40
CA SER A 379 11.58 3.32 -4.74
C SER A 379 11.72 4.27 -3.56
N VAL A 380 11.79 5.57 -3.85
CA VAL A 380 11.84 6.63 -2.84
C VAL A 380 10.79 7.68 -3.14
N ASN A 381 10.04 8.09 -2.13
CA ASN A 381 9.12 9.22 -2.20
C ASN A 381 9.32 10.18 -1.02
N VAL A 382 8.78 11.39 -1.13
CA VAL A 382 8.70 12.33 0.00
C VAL A 382 7.49 11.93 0.85
N PHE A 383 7.73 11.51 2.09
CA PHE A 383 6.67 11.18 3.06
C PHE A 383 6.06 12.45 3.64
N ALA A 384 6.91 13.41 4.02
CA ALA A 384 6.50 14.70 4.55
C ALA A 384 7.50 15.78 4.14
N GLU A 385 7.01 17.01 3.95
CA GLU A 385 7.83 18.19 3.72
C GLU A 385 7.29 19.41 4.48
N ALA A 386 7.94 20.57 4.28
CA ALA A 386 7.65 21.81 4.99
C ALA A 386 7.84 21.72 6.52
N LEU A 387 8.76 20.86 6.95
CA LEU A 387 9.20 20.73 8.33
C LEU A 387 10.37 21.69 8.61
N ASP A 388 10.56 22.03 9.88
CA ASP A 388 11.63 22.90 10.35
C ASP A 388 12.71 22.06 11.04
N ARG A 389 13.72 21.67 10.25
CA ARG A 389 14.85 20.87 10.71
C ARG A 389 14.43 19.60 11.45
N PRO A 390 13.71 18.67 10.78
CA PRO A 390 13.31 17.40 11.36
C PRO A 390 14.55 16.57 11.72
N ARG A 391 14.60 16.05 12.95
CA ARG A 391 15.78 15.34 13.48
C ARG A 391 15.48 13.87 13.76
N TRP A 392 14.73 13.58 14.83
CA TRP A 392 14.50 12.23 15.29
C TRP A 392 13.05 11.79 15.07
N LEU A 393 12.86 10.50 14.82
CA LEU A 393 11.56 9.89 14.54
C LEU A 393 11.15 8.95 15.68
N ALA A 394 9.84 8.75 15.82
CA ALA A 394 9.25 7.63 16.53
C ALA A 394 7.91 7.30 15.89
N VAL A 395 7.46 6.06 16.02
CA VAL A 395 6.10 5.64 15.63
C VAL A 395 5.25 5.49 16.87
N THR A 396 4.04 6.06 16.87
CA THR A 396 3.08 5.88 17.97
C THR A 396 2.56 4.44 17.98
N PRO A 397 2.01 3.94 19.10
CA PRO A 397 1.37 2.63 19.15
C PRO A 397 0.24 2.42 18.13
N THR A 398 -0.31 3.50 17.56
CA THR A 398 -1.36 3.45 16.52
C THR A 398 -0.85 3.68 15.11
N GLY A 399 0.46 3.84 14.92
CA GLY A 399 1.11 3.93 13.60
C GLY A 399 1.37 5.34 13.08
N ASP A 400 1.03 6.39 13.83
CA ASP A 400 1.38 7.77 13.43
C ASP A 400 2.87 8.02 13.58
N VAL A 401 3.44 8.88 12.74
CA VAL A 401 4.86 9.25 12.81
C VAL A 401 5.01 10.53 13.64
N LEU A 402 5.86 10.48 14.66
CA LEU A 402 6.32 11.66 15.39
C LEU A 402 7.69 12.08 14.88
N VAL A 403 7.90 13.39 14.74
CA VAL A 403 9.22 13.95 14.39
C VAL A 403 9.58 15.14 15.27
N THR A 404 10.81 15.18 15.77
CA THR A 404 11.32 16.34 16.53
C THR A 404 11.81 17.45 15.59
N GLU A 405 11.36 18.67 15.84
CA GLU A 405 11.92 19.91 15.30
C GLU A 405 12.66 20.60 16.45
N THR A 406 13.87 20.09 16.70
CA THR A 406 14.60 20.32 17.95
C THR A 406 14.83 21.81 18.27
N PRO A 407 15.31 22.65 17.32
CA PRO A 407 15.54 24.07 17.62
C PRO A 407 14.27 24.86 17.99
N GLN A 408 13.09 24.34 17.64
CA GLN A 408 11.79 24.95 17.87
C GLN A 408 11.14 24.43 19.16
N ASN A 409 11.81 23.53 19.90
CA ASN A 409 11.24 22.85 21.06
C ASN A 409 9.88 22.21 20.75
N ARG A 410 9.79 21.56 19.58
CA ARG A 410 8.52 21.08 19.03
C ARG A 410 8.62 19.64 18.56
N ILE A 411 7.54 18.89 18.73
CA ILE A 411 7.34 17.56 18.15
C ILE A 411 6.09 17.65 17.27
N ARG A 412 6.20 17.17 16.04
CA ARG A 412 5.09 17.10 15.08
C ARG A 412 4.52 15.67 15.05
N LEU A 413 3.21 15.56 14.91
CA LEU A 413 2.52 14.34 14.52
C LEU A 413 2.21 14.41 13.03
N LEU A 414 2.55 13.34 12.33
CA LEU A 414 2.36 13.14 10.90
C LEU A 414 1.54 11.88 10.69
N ARG A 415 0.47 11.97 9.90
CA ARG A 415 -0.40 10.83 9.59
C ARG A 415 -0.71 10.80 8.11
N ASP A 416 -0.53 9.64 7.53
CA ASP A 416 -1.03 9.25 6.22
C ASP A 416 -2.40 8.59 6.42
N THR A 417 -3.46 9.22 5.93
CA THR A 417 -4.85 8.77 6.18
C THR A 417 -5.39 7.87 5.07
N ASN A 418 -4.73 7.85 3.92
CA ASN A 418 -5.15 7.10 2.75
C ASN A 418 -4.18 5.94 2.41
N GLY A 419 -3.05 5.85 3.11
CA GLY A 419 -2.00 4.85 3.00
C GLY A 419 -0.98 5.09 1.89
N ASP A 420 -1.08 6.18 1.12
CA ASP A 420 -0.28 6.43 -0.09
C ASP A 420 1.22 6.65 0.17
N GLY A 421 1.66 6.56 1.42
CA GLY A 421 3.05 6.81 1.80
C GLY A 421 3.40 8.30 1.81
N VAL A 422 2.40 9.19 1.82
CA VAL A 422 2.52 10.65 1.97
C VAL A 422 1.60 11.11 3.10
N THR A 423 2.06 12.06 3.91
CA THR A 423 1.28 12.53 5.06
C THR A 423 0.19 13.50 4.64
N ASP A 424 -1.06 13.23 5.04
CA ASP A 424 -2.20 14.15 4.88
C ASP A 424 -2.32 15.13 6.06
N VAL A 425 -1.94 14.67 7.26
CA VAL A 425 -2.03 15.44 8.50
C VAL A 425 -0.64 15.77 8.97
N GLN A 426 -0.40 17.05 9.23
CA GLN A 426 0.78 17.51 9.96
C GLN A 426 0.39 18.53 11.03
N GLN A 427 0.54 18.17 12.30
CA GLN A 427 0.19 19.04 13.42
C GLN A 427 1.20 18.98 14.56
N THR A 428 1.14 19.96 15.47
CA THR A 428 2.00 19.96 16.67
C THR A 428 1.45 18.94 17.65
N PHE A 429 2.27 17.96 18.02
CA PHE A 429 1.99 16.95 19.03
C PHE A 429 2.33 17.45 20.45
N ALA A 430 3.50 18.09 20.59
CA ALA A 430 3.97 18.67 21.84
C ALA A 430 4.90 19.86 21.57
N GLY A 431 4.94 20.83 22.49
CA GLY A 431 5.70 22.06 22.36
C GLY A 431 6.41 22.50 23.64
N ALA A 432 7.03 23.68 23.62
CA ALA A 432 7.73 24.25 24.75
C ALA A 432 6.82 24.42 26.00
N GLU A 433 5.52 24.65 25.78
CA GLU A 433 4.49 24.72 26.82
C GLU A 433 4.31 23.41 27.60
N ASN A 434 4.67 22.27 26.99
CA ASN A 434 4.68 20.96 27.65
C ASN A 434 6.00 20.72 28.41
N GLY A 435 6.98 21.63 28.33
CA GLY A 435 8.29 21.52 28.95
C GLY A 435 9.40 21.01 28.01
N LEU A 436 9.17 20.97 26.69
CA LEU A 436 10.21 20.57 25.74
C LEU A 436 11.38 21.56 25.72
N ASN A 437 12.59 21.02 25.73
CA ASN A 437 13.84 21.78 25.69
C ASN A 437 14.89 21.01 24.89
N MET A 438 15.10 21.43 23.64
CA MET A 438 15.89 20.74 22.62
C MET A 438 15.57 19.23 22.58
N PRO A 439 14.30 18.85 22.31
CA PRO A 439 13.88 17.45 22.31
C PRO A 439 14.59 16.65 21.19
N PHE A 440 14.97 15.42 21.50
CA PHE A 440 15.61 14.52 20.53
C PHE A 440 15.03 13.10 20.58
N GLY A 441 15.50 12.23 21.48
CA GLY A 441 15.02 10.85 21.56
C GLY A 441 13.58 10.78 22.04
N MET A 442 12.82 9.86 21.48
CA MET A 442 11.41 9.63 21.79
C MET A 442 11.17 8.13 21.96
N ALA A 443 10.37 7.74 22.94
CA ALA A 443 10.00 6.34 23.14
C ALA A 443 8.63 6.18 23.82
N PHE A 444 8.01 5.01 23.68
CA PHE A 444 6.76 4.66 24.34
C PHE A 444 6.96 3.43 25.23
N ALA A 445 6.49 3.48 26.48
CA ALA A 445 6.51 2.33 27.40
C ALA A 445 5.54 2.50 28.56
N GLY A 446 4.93 1.42 29.04
CA GLY A 446 4.15 1.42 30.28
C GLY A 446 3.01 2.44 30.35
N GLY A 447 2.41 2.81 29.21
CA GLY A 447 1.37 3.85 29.15
C GLY A 447 1.89 5.29 29.16
N TYR A 448 3.19 5.49 28.93
CA TYR A 448 3.83 6.79 28.87
C TYR A 448 4.56 7.02 27.54
N PHE A 449 4.61 8.28 27.15
CA PHE A 449 5.49 8.82 26.12
C PHE A 449 6.69 9.50 26.78
N TYR A 450 7.90 9.18 26.34
CA TYR A 450 9.16 9.68 26.89
C TYR A 450 9.86 10.58 25.90
N VAL A 451 10.47 11.66 26.40
CA VAL A 451 11.26 12.59 25.59
C VAL A 451 12.59 12.88 26.27
N GLY A 452 13.68 12.72 25.52
CA GLY A 452 15.00 13.18 25.90
C GLY A 452 15.17 14.65 25.55
N ASN A 453 15.03 15.52 26.55
CA ASN A 453 15.45 16.92 26.46
C ASN A 453 16.97 17.01 26.72
N GLU A 454 17.61 18.09 26.30
CA GLU A 454 19.05 18.28 26.51
C GLU A 454 19.47 18.10 28.00
N ASP A 455 18.66 18.62 28.91
CA ASP A 455 18.93 18.71 30.35
C ASP A 455 18.16 17.69 31.21
N ALA A 456 17.28 16.87 30.61
CA ALA A 456 16.44 15.95 31.37
C ALA A 456 15.80 14.86 30.51
N VAL A 457 15.28 13.81 31.15
CA VAL A 457 14.24 12.98 30.54
C VAL A 457 12.89 13.36 31.12
N LEU A 458 11.92 13.60 30.25
CA LEU A 458 10.52 13.83 30.60
C LEU A 458 9.69 12.61 30.25
N ARG A 459 8.60 12.39 30.98
CA ARG A 459 7.51 11.49 30.58
C ARG A 459 6.15 12.15 30.65
N PHE A 460 5.24 11.66 29.83
CA PHE A 460 3.87 12.13 29.70
C PHE A 460 2.92 10.92 29.71
N PRO A 461 1.81 10.94 30.47
CA PRO A 461 0.77 9.94 30.28
C PRO A 461 0.33 9.92 28.81
N TYR A 462 0.23 8.74 28.22
CA TYR A 462 -0.13 8.57 26.82
C TYR A 462 -1.32 7.63 26.67
N ILE A 463 -2.26 8.03 25.83
CA ILE A 463 -3.42 7.22 25.44
C ILE A 463 -3.31 6.93 23.94
N ASN A 464 -3.56 5.69 23.51
CA ASN A 464 -3.50 5.33 22.10
C ASN A 464 -4.40 6.23 21.24
N GLY A 465 -3.87 6.70 20.12
CA GLY A 465 -4.57 7.63 19.22
C GLY A 465 -4.59 9.09 19.71
N GLN A 466 -3.92 9.40 20.83
CA GLN A 466 -3.78 10.77 21.29
C GLN A 466 -3.03 11.61 20.25
N GLU A 467 -3.64 12.70 19.83
CA GLU A 467 -3.11 13.57 18.77
C GLU A 467 -2.24 14.73 19.28
N GLN A 468 -2.34 15.04 20.58
CA GLN A 468 -1.57 16.09 21.26
C GLN A 468 -1.34 15.74 22.74
N ILE A 469 -0.16 16.06 23.27
CA ILE A 469 0.17 15.91 24.69
C ILE A 469 -0.52 16.99 25.53
N ALA A 470 -1.18 16.56 26.61
CA ALA A 470 -1.82 17.43 27.57
C ALA A 470 -0.91 17.71 28.78
N GLY A 471 -0.94 18.95 29.28
CA GLY A 471 -0.22 19.36 30.48
C GLY A 471 1.30 19.43 30.30
N SER A 472 2.03 19.57 31.41
CA SER A 472 3.49 19.63 31.45
C SER A 472 4.10 18.26 31.77
N GLY A 473 5.27 17.96 31.20
CA GLY A 473 5.97 16.70 31.41
C GLY A 473 6.46 16.51 32.84
N GLU A 474 6.37 15.27 33.32
CA GLU A 474 7.01 14.86 34.56
C GLU A 474 8.49 14.60 34.28
N LYS A 475 9.38 15.38 34.92
CA LYS A 475 10.81 15.14 34.85
C LYS A 475 11.20 13.96 35.72
N ILE A 476 11.71 12.89 35.10
CA ILE A 476 12.09 11.66 35.80
C ILE A 476 13.60 11.59 36.12
N THR A 477 14.44 12.34 35.40
CA THR A 477 15.85 12.48 35.74
C THR A 477 16.46 13.75 35.16
N ASP A 478 17.39 14.37 35.89
CA ASP A 478 18.25 15.46 35.40
C ASP A 478 19.46 14.91 34.63
N LEU A 479 19.84 15.58 33.54
CA LEU A 479 20.99 15.26 32.69
C LEU A 479 21.90 16.50 32.53
N PRO A 480 23.20 16.33 32.29
CA PRO A 480 24.08 17.47 32.07
C PRO A 480 23.77 18.15 30.73
N ALA A 481 23.54 19.47 30.75
CA ALA A 481 23.27 20.28 29.56
C ALA A 481 24.57 20.85 28.92
N GLY A 482 24.51 21.23 27.65
CA GLY A 482 25.63 21.79 26.88
C GLY A 482 26.49 20.75 26.14
N GLY A 483 27.38 21.23 25.27
CA GLY A 483 28.25 20.41 24.43
C GLY A 483 27.47 19.56 23.43
N HIS A 484 27.70 18.24 23.40
CA HIS A 484 26.82 17.32 22.68
C HIS A 484 25.49 17.22 23.43
N TRP A 485 24.44 17.83 22.86
CA TRP A 485 23.15 18.07 23.52
C TRP A 485 22.10 16.98 23.27
N THR A 486 22.27 16.14 22.23
CA THR A 486 21.29 15.10 21.88
C THR A 486 21.13 14.08 23.00
N ARG A 487 19.89 13.74 23.35
CA ARG A 487 19.55 12.66 24.30
C ARG A 487 18.65 11.65 23.61
N ASN A 488 19.25 10.62 23.03
CA ASN A 488 18.45 9.55 22.43
C ASN A 488 17.96 8.58 23.50
N LEU A 489 16.81 7.95 23.26
CA LEU A 489 16.14 7.05 24.18
C LEU A 489 15.90 5.69 23.51
N ALA A 490 16.05 4.61 24.27
CA ALA A 490 15.61 3.28 23.87
C ALA A 490 14.97 2.57 25.06
N VAL A 491 13.89 1.83 24.81
CA VAL A 491 13.20 1.03 25.82
C VAL A 491 13.61 -0.42 25.62
N SER A 492 13.92 -1.14 26.71
CA SER A 492 14.27 -2.56 26.62
C SER A 492 13.15 -3.38 25.98
N PRO A 493 13.46 -4.50 25.30
CA PRO A 493 12.44 -5.34 24.67
C PRO A 493 11.34 -5.85 25.60
N ASP A 494 11.64 -6.00 26.90
CA ASP A 494 10.66 -6.38 27.93
C ASP A 494 9.81 -5.21 28.45
N GLY A 495 10.07 -3.98 27.98
CA GLY A 495 9.37 -2.76 28.36
C GLY A 495 9.67 -2.26 29.77
N GLN A 496 10.71 -2.76 30.46
CA GLN A 496 10.93 -2.44 31.89
C GLN A 496 11.99 -1.38 32.15
N LYS A 497 12.92 -1.16 31.21
CA LYS A 497 14.06 -0.27 31.37
C LYS A 497 14.08 0.78 30.28
N LEU A 498 14.54 1.98 30.66
CA LEU A 498 14.81 3.07 29.75
C LEU A 498 16.31 3.34 29.70
N TYR A 499 16.84 3.45 28.49
CA TYR A 499 18.22 3.79 28.20
C TYR A 499 18.29 5.21 27.65
N VAL A 500 19.29 5.99 28.06
CA VAL A 500 19.53 7.33 27.55
C VAL A 500 20.99 7.53 27.16
N ALA A 501 21.21 7.98 25.94
CA ALA A 501 22.53 8.34 25.43
C ALA A 501 22.90 9.78 25.83
N ILE A 502 24.13 9.99 26.31
CA ILE A 502 24.63 11.28 26.77
C ILE A 502 26.03 11.50 26.21
N GLY A 503 26.17 12.44 25.27
CA GLY A 503 27.47 12.82 24.71
C GLY A 503 28.32 13.69 25.63
N SER A 504 29.61 13.80 25.31
CA SER A 504 30.59 14.62 26.00
C SER A 504 30.30 16.13 25.87
N ALA A 505 30.85 16.93 26.78
CA ALA A 505 30.84 18.38 26.69
C ALA A 505 31.97 18.93 25.79
N SER A 506 33.05 18.16 25.65
CA SER A 506 34.29 18.53 24.97
C SER A 506 34.66 17.54 23.86
N ASN A 507 35.69 17.90 23.08
CA ASN A 507 36.18 17.02 22.02
C ASN A 507 36.91 15.79 22.56
N ALA A 508 37.81 15.98 23.52
CA ALA A 508 38.72 14.94 23.99
C ALA A 508 39.22 15.18 25.42
N GLU A 509 38.54 15.98 26.26
CA GLU A 509 38.93 16.19 27.67
C GLU A 509 38.30 15.14 28.59
N PRO A 510 38.97 14.73 29.69
CA PRO A 510 38.36 13.96 30.75
C PRO A 510 37.13 14.65 31.33
N GLU A 511 36.06 13.88 31.47
CA GLU A 511 34.79 14.35 32.01
C GLU A 511 34.24 13.36 33.02
N GLU A 512 33.53 13.88 34.02
CA GLU A 512 32.83 13.07 35.01
C GLU A 512 31.57 12.44 34.40
N LEU A 513 31.23 11.24 34.87
CA LEU A 513 29.94 10.62 34.56
C LEU A 513 28.79 11.55 34.98
N PRO A 514 27.68 11.58 34.22
CA PRO A 514 27.31 10.62 33.18
C PRO A 514 27.64 11.09 31.75
N ARG A 515 28.61 11.98 31.54
CA ARG A 515 29.02 12.37 30.18
C ARG A 515 29.69 11.21 29.44
N ALA A 516 29.60 11.24 28.11
CA ALA A 516 30.19 10.26 27.20
C ALA A 516 29.80 8.80 27.53
N SER A 517 28.49 8.57 27.71
CA SER A 517 27.97 7.30 28.21
C SER A 517 26.54 7.02 27.75
N VAL A 518 26.12 5.76 27.95
CA VAL A 518 24.71 5.36 27.94
C VAL A 518 24.34 4.99 29.37
N GLN A 519 23.24 5.57 29.87
CA GLN A 519 22.69 5.28 31.19
C GLN A 519 21.47 4.37 31.07
N VAL A 520 21.20 3.56 32.09
CA VAL A 520 20.01 2.71 32.21
C VAL A 520 19.25 3.05 33.50
N MET A 521 17.92 3.05 33.46
CA MET A 521 17.06 3.32 34.62
C MET A 521 15.73 2.57 34.51
N ASN A 522 14.96 2.53 35.61
CA ASN A 522 13.55 2.15 35.57
C ASN A 522 12.74 3.21 34.81
N LEU A 523 11.54 2.83 34.33
CA LEU A 523 10.61 3.73 33.63
C LEU A 523 10.17 5.00 34.39
N ASP A 524 10.39 5.05 35.70
CA ASP A 524 10.14 6.22 36.56
C ASP A 524 11.41 7.04 36.89
N GLY A 525 12.54 6.70 36.27
CA GLY A 525 13.84 7.33 36.50
C GLY A 525 14.61 6.76 37.70
N SER A 526 14.01 5.90 38.52
CA SER A 526 14.69 5.28 39.66
C SER A 526 15.78 4.29 39.22
N ASN A 527 16.73 4.02 40.12
CA ASN A 527 17.84 3.09 39.89
C ASN A 527 18.69 3.42 38.64
N ARG A 528 18.89 4.72 38.35
CA ARG A 528 19.77 5.14 37.25
C ARG A 528 21.21 4.71 37.51
N GLN A 529 21.81 4.04 36.52
CA GLN A 529 23.18 3.57 36.54
C GLN A 529 23.84 3.79 35.17
N THR A 530 25.16 3.87 35.15
CA THR A 530 25.91 3.85 33.90
C THR A 530 25.87 2.45 33.33
N PHE A 531 25.40 2.31 32.09
CA PHE A 531 25.37 1.04 31.38
C PHE A 531 26.69 0.81 30.64
N ALA A 532 27.11 1.78 29.82
CA ALA A 532 28.40 1.78 29.14
C ALA A 532 28.97 3.21 29.08
N SER A 533 30.30 3.34 29.01
CA SER A 533 31.01 4.63 29.08
C SER A 533 32.18 4.71 28.12
N GLY A 534 32.84 5.87 28.04
CA GLY A 534 33.93 6.07 27.07
C GLY A 534 33.44 6.15 25.63
N LEU A 535 32.18 6.54 25.45
CA LEU A 535 31.51 6.74 24.17
C LEU A 535 31.43 8.25 23.96
N ARG A 536 32.27 8.88 23.11
CA ARG A 536 32.35 10.35 23.01
C ARG A 536 30.98 10.99 22.80
N ASN A 537 30.24 10.53 21.80
CA ASN A 537 28.90 11.02 21.49
C ASN A 537 28.05 9.87 20.92
N PRO A 538 27.50 9.00 21.80
CA PRO A 538 26.53 8.01 21.39
C PRO A 538 25.25 8.72 20.96
N THR A 539 24.81 8.51 19.73
CA THR A 539 23.66 9.21 19.14
C THR A 539 22.54 8.25 18.76
N GLY A 540 22.83 7.21 17.98
CA GLY A 540 21.87 6.15 17.68
C GLY A 540 21.78 5.18 18.85
N LEU A 541 20.58 4.68 19.12
CA LEU A 541 20.31 3.60 20.07
C LEU A 541 19.22 2.73 19.47
N ASP A 542 19.46 1.43 19.39
CA ASP A 542 18.42 0.47 19.02
C ASP A 542 18.76 -0.93 19.54
N PHE A 543 17.75 -1.75 19.76
CA PHE A 543 17.91 -3.13 20.20
C PHE A 543 17.97 -4.06 18.99
N ASN A 544 18.98 -4.91 18.93
CA ASN A 544 19.03 -5.96 17.92
C ASN A 544 17.81 -6.89 18.08
N PRO A 545 17.00 -7.11 17.02
CA PRO A 545 15.73 -7.83 17.13
C PRO A 545 15.92 -9.34 17.37
N VAL A 546 17.12 -9.88 17.12
CA VAL A 546 17.43 -11.32 17.29
C VAL A 546 17.95 -11.60 18.70
N THR A 547 18.86 -10.77 19.21
CA THR A 547 19.54 -11.03 20.49
C THR A 547 19.00 -10.21 21.65
N GLY A 548 18.28 -9.12 21.38
CA GLY A 548 17.87 -8.15 22.40
C GLY A 548 19.04 -7.35 22.99
N GLN A 549 20.23 -7.37 22.36
CA GLN A 549 21.36 -6.55 22.77
C GLN A 549 21.18 -5.10 22.30
N LEU A 550 21.51 -4.13 23.16
CA LEU A 550 21.49 -2.71 22.79
C LEU A 550 22.71 -2.36 21.93
N TYR A 551 22.50 -1.68 20.82
CA TYR A 551 23.56 -1.14 19.96
C TYR A 551 23.53 0.39 19.96
N THR A 552 24.68 1.01 19.66
CA THR A 552 24.80 2.45 19.50
C THR A 552 25.71 2.84 18.34
N THR A 553 25.44 3.98 17.74
CA THR A 553 26.39 4.68 16.85
C THR A 553 27.10 5.78 17.62
N VAL A 554 28.41 5.93 17.38
CA VAL A 554 29.25 6.92 18.08
C VAL A 554 29.96 7.82 17.09
N ASN A 555 29.88 9.13 17.36
CA ASN A 555 30.68 10.14 16.66
C ASN A 555 31.98 10.35 17.44
N GLU A 556 33.10 9.97 16.84
CA GLU A 556 34.42 9.99 17.46
C GLU A 556 35.09 11.37 17.43
N ARG A 557 36.28 11.44 18.03
CA ARG A 557 37.00 12.70 18.28
C ARG A 557 37.55 13.34 17.03
N ASP A 558 37.54 14.66 17.08
CA ASP A 558 38.09 15.55 16.07
C ASP A 558 39.59 15.79 16.29
N GLY A 559 40.30 16.18 15.22
CA GLY A 559 41.61 16.81 15.34
C GLY A 559 42.82 15.93 15.09
N LEU A 560 42.64 14.64 14.78
CA LEU A 560 43.76 13.70 14.57
C LEU A 560 44.11 13.43 13.10
N GLY A 561 43.35 13.96 12.14
CA GLY A 561 43.60 13.85 10.71
C GLY A 561 42.33 13.58 9.90
N ASN A 562 42.46 13.42 8.58
CA ASN A 562 41.33 13.20 7.66
C ASN A 562 40.72 11.80 7.77
N ASP A 563 41.54 10.81 8.13
CA ASP A 563 41.17 9.39 8.14
C ASP A 563 41.33 8.78 9.56
N LEU A 564 41.33 9.64 10.58
CA LEU A 564 41.39 9.25 11.99
C LEU A 564 40.63 10.28 12.87
N VAL A 565 39.73 9.88 13.78
CA VAL A 565 39.38 8.50 14.19
C VAL A 565 38.08 8.05 13.49
N PRO A 566 37.98 6.80 13.01
CA PRO A 566 36.73 6.19 12.59
C PRO A 566 35.57 6.42 13.57
N ASP A 567 34.41 6.79 13.04
CA ASP A 567 33.15 6.64 13.77
C ASP A 567 32.77 5.14 13.80
N TYR A 568 31.79 4.73 14.61
CA TYR A 568 31.46 3.30 14.69
C TYR A 568 30.03 2.97 15.11
N LEU A 569 29.64 1.72 14.86
CA LEU A 569 28.49 1.02 15.43
C LEU A 569 28.99 -0.12 16.32
N THR A 570 28.44 -0.26 17.52
CA THR A 570 28.80 -1.36 18.42
C THR A 570 27.68 -1.74 19.40
N GLY A 571 27.66 -3.01 19.79
CA GLY A 571 26.79 -3.56 20.83
C GLY A 571 27.34 -3.23 22.21
N LEU A 572 26.46 -2.94 23.16
CA LEU A 572 26.79 -2.51 24.51
C LEU A 572 26.44 -3.58 25.53
N SER A 573 27.29 -3.73 26.54
CA SER A 573 27.04 -4.51 27.76
C SER A 573 27.25 -3.65 29.01
N GLN A 574 26.73 -4.13 30.13
CA GLN A 574 26.90 -3.48 31.43
C GLN A 574 28.39 -3.34 31.78
N ASP A 575 28.78 -2.13 32.18
CA ASP A 575 30.12 -1.71 32.60
C ASP A 575 31.20 -1.66 31.48
N ASP A 576 30.79 -1.73 30.22
CA ASP A 576 31.69 -1.56 29.07
C ASP A 576 32.32 -0.16 29.03
N PHE A 577 33.55 -0.10 28.53
CA PHE A 577 34.30 1.13 28.32
C PHE A 577 34.92 1.15 26.92
N TYR A 578 34.64 2.18 26.12
CA TYR A 578 35.06 2.29 24.71
C TYR A 578 36.23 3.26 24.47
N GLY A 579 37.03 3.51 25.51
CA GLY A 579 38.33 4.15 25.38
C GLY A 579 38.32 5.67 25.53
N TRP A 580 37.27 6.39 25.11
CA TRP A 580 37.26 7.85 25.17
C TRP A 580 37.36 8.36 26.63
N PRO A 581 38.16 9.41 26.91
CA PRO A 581 39.00 10.17 25.98
C PRO A 581 40.45 9.66 25.88
N TYR A 582 40.81 8.59 26.58
CA TYR A 582 42.21 8.17 26.78
C TYR A 582 42.79 7.31 25.65
N ALA A 583 41.95 6.52 25.00
CA ALA A 583 42.28 5.66 23.86
C ALA A 583 41.14 5.72 22.81
N TYR A 584 41.39 5.23 21.61
CA TYR A 584 40.38 5.06 20.57
C TYR A 584 40.41 3.63 20.03
N LEU A 585 39.24 2.99 19.90
CA LEU A 585 39.00 1.69 19.25
C LEU A 585 39.69 0.45 19.88
N THR A 586 40.89 0.54 20.43
CA THR A 586 41.63 -0.57 21.05
C THR A 586 42.47 -0.09 22.24
N PRO A 587 42.86 -0.97 23.18
CA PRO A 587 43.76 -0.60 24.28
C PRO A 587 45.12 -0.04 23.86
N ASP A 588 45.63 -0.43 22.68
CA ASP A 588 46.96 -0.02 22.20
C ASP A 588 46.95 1.32 21.45
N GLN A 589 45.77 1.81 21.08
CA GLN A 589 45.58 3.06 20.33
C GLN A 589 45.32 4.22 21.29
N LEU A 590 46.40 4.69 21.92
CA LEU A 590 46.34 5.82 22.86
C LEU A 590 46.05 7.14 22.15
N ASP A 591 45.21 7.98 22.75
CA ASP A 591 45.06 9.36 22.29
C ASP A 591 46.32 10.16 22.69
N PRO A 592 47.11 10.68 21.74
CA PRO A 592 48.37 11.37 22.06
C PRO A 592 48.18 12.59 22.96
N ARG A 593 46.98 13.17 23.02
CA ARG A 593 46.64 14.32 23.88
C ARG A 593 46.41 13.92 25.35
N ARG A 594 46.29 12.61 25.63
CA ARG A 594 46.07 12.02 26.97
C ARG A 594 47.18 11.07 27.38
N THR A 595 48.39 11.37 26.91
CA THR A 595 49.59 10.62 27.29
C THR A 595 50.60 11.48 28.01
N GLN A 596 51.26 10.88 28.99
CA GLN A 596 52.44 11.43 29.65
C GLN A 596 53.57 10.41 29.55
N ASN A 597 54.72 10.82 28.99
CA ASN A 597 55.88 9.95 28.76
C ASN A 597 55.55 8.65 27.98
N GLY A 598 54.64 8.73 27.01
CA GLY A 598 54.21 7.59 26.20
C GLY A 598 53.34 6.58 26.93
N GLN A 599 52.75 6.95 28.07
CA GLN A 599 51.77 6.16 28.80
C GLN A 599 50.47 6.94 28.93
N SER A 600 49.33 6.24 28.96
CA SER A 600 48.04 6.89 29.20
C SER A 600 47.97 7.51 30.60
N GLU A 601 47.23 8.62 30.72
CA GLU A 601 46.82 9.19 32.01
C GLU A 601 45.96 8.23 32.86
N ARG A 602 45.26 7.26 32.22
CA ARG A 602 44.38 6.27 32.87
C ARG A 602 44.61 4.86 32.31
N PRO A 603 45.77 4.23 32.61
CA PRO A 603 46.10 2.91 32.10
C PRO A 603 45.10 1.83 32.55
N ASP A 604 44.49 2.02 33.73
CA ASP A 604 43.44 1.15 34.27
C ASP A 604 42.19 1.11 33.38
N LEU A 605 41.78 2.26 32.83
CA LEU A 605 40.64 2.33 31.92
C LEU A 605 41.02 1.90 30.50
N VAL A 606 42.17 2.36 30.00
CA VAL A 606 42.63 2.00 28.65
C VAL A 606 42.72 0.48 28.46
N SER A 607 43.23 -0.24 29.45
CA SER A 607 43.33 -1.72 29.40
C SER A 607 41.99 -2.45 29.24
N ARG A 608 40.87 -1.77 29.52
CA ARG A 608 39.50 -2.29 29.42
C ARG A 608 38.76 -1.84 28.15
N THR A 609 39.42 -1.09 27.27
CA THR A 609 38.83 -0.56 26.04
C THR A 609 38.29 -1.70 25.19
N GLN A 610 36.98 -1.68 24.94
CA GLN A 610 36.31 -2.58 24.01
C GLN A 610 36.54 -2.13 22.58
N THR A 611 36.66 -3.09 21.66
CA THR A 611 36.78 -2.81 20.23
C THR A 611 35.41 -2.74 19.59
N PRO A 612 35.07 -1.65 18.86
CA PRO A 612 33.78 -1.55 18.19
C PRO A 612 33.57 -2.61 17.11
N ASP A 613 32.32 -3.00 16.90
CA ASP A 613 31.95 -4.07 15.97
C ASP A 613 32.08 -3.67 14.49
N VAL A 614 31.66 -2.46 14.13
CA VAL A 614 31.73 -1.94 12.75
C VAL A 614 32.34 -0.54 12.77
N LEU A 615 33.46 -0.38 12.06
CA LEU A 615 34.11 0.92 11.88
C LEU A 615 33.58 1.60 10.62
N PHE A 616 33.20 2.87 10.75
CA PHE A 616 32.80 3.74 9.66
C PHE A 616 33.93 4.68 9.28
N GLN A 617 33.93 5.12 8.02
CA GLN A 617 34.88 6.14 7.56
C GLN A 617 34.89 7.33 8.53
N ALA A 618 36.08 7.77 8.93
CA ALA A 618 36.25 8.87 9.88
C ALA A 618 35.47 10.12 9.44
N HIS A 619 34.83 10.78 10.41
CA HIS A 619 34.02 11.99 10.23
C HIS A 619 32.70 11.79 9.47
N SER A 620 32.21 10.56 9.29
CA SER A 620 30.91 10.29 8.64
C SER A 620 29.72 10.84 9.42
N ALA A 621 29.90 11.04 10.72
CA ALA A 621 28.90 11.53 11.67
C ALA A 621 27.62 10.68 11.68
N PRO A 622 27.71 9.39 12.09
CA PRO A 622 26.55 8.50 12.14
C PRO A 622 25.60 8.97 13.24
N LEU A 623 24.37 9.35 12.89
CA LEU A 623 23.36 9.78 13.87
C LEU A 623 22.28 8.72 14.04
N GLY A 624 21.54 8.43 12.99
CA GLY A 624 20.43 7.47 13.00
C GLY A 624 20.93 6.05 13.07
N LEU A 625 20.21 5.20 13.81
CA LEU A 625 20.39 3.76 13.89
C LEU A 625 19.00 3.14 13.94
N GLN A 626 18.75 2.16 13.07
CA GLN A 626 17.51 1.40 13.05
C GLN A 626 17.81 -0.02 12.54
N PHE A 627 17.54 -1.03 13.35
CA PHE A 627 17.45 -2.40 12.87
C PHE A 627 16.19 -2.57 12.04
N TYR A 628 16.30 -3.32 10.93
CA TYR A 628 15.15 -3.60 10.08
C TYR A 628 14.51 -4.93 10.43
N ASP A 629 13.37 -4.88 11.10
CA ASP A 629 12.53 -6.02 11.49
C ASP A 629 11.25 -6.15 10.62
N GLY A 630 11.06 -5.22 9.68
CA GLY A 630 10.04 -5.30 8.65
C GLY A 630 10.22 -6.49 7.70
N GLN A 631 9.16 -6.80 6.95
CA GLN A 631 9.14 -7.96 6.05
C GLN A 631 9.08 -7.59 4.56
N THR A 632 8.97 -6.29 4.22
CA THR A 632 8.80 -5.86 2.83
C THR A 632 10.12 -5.75 2.08
N PHE A 633 11.23 -5.43 2.75
CA PHE A 633 12.56 -5.43 2.12
C PHE A 633 13.05 -6.88 1.90
N PRO A 634 13.95 -7.10 0.91
CA PRO A 634 14.58 -8.40 0.68
C PRO A 634 15.21 -9.00 1.95
N GLU A 635 15.24 -10.33 2.02
CA GLU A 635 15.70 -11.08 3.20
C GLU A 635 17.09 -10.65 3.68
N GLU A 636 17.99 -10.25 2.76
CA GLU A 636 19.34 -9.80 3.07
C GLU A 636 19.42 -8.54 3.95
N TYR A 637 18.35 -7.73 4.01
CA TYR A 637 18.26 -6.54 4.87
C TYR A 637 17.65 -6.83 6.25
N ARG A 638 16.98 -7.97 6.41
CA ARG A 638 16.25 -8.30 7.65
C ARG A 638 17.22 -8.58 8.78
N ASN A 639 16.92 -8.02 9.94
CA ASN A 639 17.72 -8.06 11.17
C ASN A 639 19.09 -7.37 11.10
N GLY A 640 19.45 -6.74 9.97
CA GLY A 640 20.61 -5.86 9.89
C GLY A 640 20.27 -4.43 10.28
N ALA A 641 21.29 -3.59 10.36
CA ALA A 641 21.16 -2.21 10.83
C ALA A 641 21.32 -1.20 9.70
N PHE A 642 20.36 -0.29 9.57
CA PHE A 642 20.52 0.93 8.78
C PHE A 642 21.10 2.04 9.64
N VAL A 643 22.02 2.82 9.06
CA VAL A 643 22.69 3.93 9.73
C VAL A 643 22.67 5.17 8.83
N ALA A 644 22.29 6.31 9.41
CA ALA A 644 22.26 7.58 8.70
C ALA A 644 23.54 8.38 8.97
N PHE A 645 24.33 8.63 7.92
CA PHE A 645 25.52 9.47 7.97
C PHE A 645 25.16 10.91 7.65
N ARG A 646 25.22 11.78 8.66
CA ARG A 646 24.89 13.21 8.51
C ARG A 646 25.92 13.98 7.69
N GLY A 647 27.15 13.46 7.62
CA GLY A 647 28.22 14.00 6.82
C GLY A 647 29.17 14.93 7.56
N SER A 648 30.41 14.90 7.08
CA SER A 648 31.59 15.47 7.73
C SER A 648 31.63 17.00 7.79
N TRP A 649 32.38 17.51 8.77
CA TRP A 649 32.84 18.91 8.77
C TRP A 649 34.36 19.02 9.01
N ASN A 650 35.00 18.02 9.61
CA ASN A 650 36.42 18.04 9.99
C ASN A 650 37.29 17.16 9.07
N ARG A 651 37.10 17.28 7.76
CA ARG A 651 37.83 16.53 6.75
C ARG A 651 38.05 17.37 5.51
N ASP A 652 39.20 17.20 4.84
CA ASP A 652 39.51 17.92 3.60
C ASP A 652 38.50 17.64 2.48
N GLN A 653 38.23 16.36 2.22
CA GLN A 653 37.19 15.93 1.28
C GLN A 653 35.97 15.44 2.06
N GLY A 654 34.79 15.98 1.77
CA GLY A 654 33.53 15.60 2.40
C GLY A 654 33.23 14.11 2.25
N THR A 655 32.71 13.51 3.31
CA THR A 655 32.22 12.12 3.33
C THR A 655 30.94 12.01 4.18
N GLY A 656 30.22 10.90 4.05
CA GLY A 656 28.89 10.70 4.64
C GLY A 656 27.77 11.17 3.70
N TYR A 657 26.76 11.86 4.23
CA TYR A 657 25.58 12.33 3.48
C TYR A 657 24.84 11.21 2.76
N LYS A 658 24.61 10.10 3.47
CA LYS A 658 24.05 8.87 2.92
C LYS A 658 23.42 7.99 3.99
N LEU A 659 22.68 6.99 3.55
CA LEU A 659 22.32 5.84 4.37
C LEU A 659 23.22 4.67 4.02
N VAL A 660 23.64 3.94 5.05
CA VAL A 660 24.38 2.68 4.90
C VAL A 660 23.64 1.54 5.58
N TYR A 661 23.91 0.32 5.13
CA TYR A 661 23.42 -0.91 5.73
C TYR A 661 24.60 -1.72 6.29
N ALA A 662 24.57 -2.05 7.57
CA ALA A 662 25.50 -2.95 8.23
C ALA A 662 24.85 -4.34 8.34
N PRO A 663 25.37 -5.36 7.62
CA PRO A 663 24.82 -6.71 7.68
C PRO A 663 25.11 -7.37 9.03
N PHE A 664 24.14 -8.17 9.48
CA PHE A 664 24.26 -9.00 10.67
C PHE A 664 24.16 -10.47 10.27
N HIS A 665 24.97 -11.32 10.91
CA HIS A 665 24.87 -12.77 10.74
C HIS A 665 23.59 -13.30 11.40
N ALA A 666 23.14 -14.49 11.00
CA ALA A 666 21.93 -15.12 11.55
C ALA A 666 21.90 -15.26 13.08
N GLY A 667 23.07 -15.31 13.74
CA GLY A 667 23.20 -15.31 15.20
C GLY A 667 23.09 -13.94 15.87
N GLY A 668 22.87 -12.86 15.10
CA GLY A 668 22.72 -11.49 15.59
C GLY A 668 24.02 -10.73 15.88
N ASN A 669 25.16 -11.22 15.39
CA ASN A 669 26.44 -10.49 15.46
C ASN A 669 26.66 -9.68 14.17
N ALA A 670 27.24 -8.49 14.29
CA ALA A 670 27.59 -7.66 13.14
C ALA A 670 28.68 -8.32 12.26
N GLY A 671 28.62 -8.11 10.94
CA GLY A 671 29.60 -8.63 9.99
C GLY A 671 30.98 -7.94 10.00
N GLY A 672 31.07 -6.77 10.62
CA GLY A 672 32.27 -5.93 10.67
C GLY A 672 32.46 -5.00 9.47
N ASP A 673 31.50 -5.02 8.55
CA ASP A 673 31.46 -4.23 7.32
C ASP A 673 30.13 -3.47 7.19
N TYR A 674 30.05 -2.57 6.22
CA TYR A 674 28.82 -1.86 5.85
C TYR A 674 28.77 -1.60 4.35
N GLN A 675 27.59 -1.29 3.84
CA GLN A 675 27.33 -1.08 2.42
C GLN A 675 26.58 0.22 2.19
N ASP A 676 26.90 0.92 1.10
CA ASP A 676 26.12 2.08 0.67
C ASP A 676 24.71 1.64 0.26
N PHE A 677 23.68 2.21 0.90
CA PHE A 677 22.28 1.89 0.64
C PHE A 677 21.55 3.03 -0.05
N LEU A 678 21.73 4.28 0.39
CA LEU A 678 21.14 5.43 -0.30
C LEU A 678 22.14 6.56 -0.39
N THR A 679 22.49 6.98 -1.61
CA THR A 679 23.43 8.07 -1.87
C THR A 679 22.84 9.11 -2.84
N GLY A 680 23.61 10.15 -3.18
CA GLY A 680 23.20 11.21 -4.12
C GLY A 680 23.11 12.60 -3.52
N PHE A 681 23.15 12.72 -2.18
CA PHE A 681 23.06 14.02 -1.49
C PHE A 681 24.33 14.88 -1.61
N LEU A 682 25.51 14.28 -1.60
CA LEU A 682 26.79 15.00 -1.73
C LEU A 682 27.15 15.16 -3.21
N LEU A 683 27.26 16.40 -3.67
CA LEU A 683 27.52 16.73 -5.08
C LEU A 683 28.99 17.03 -5.36
N ASP A 684 29.66 17.70 -4.42
CA ASP A 684 31.09 18.03 -4.52
C ASP A 684 31.76 17.77 -3.17
N PRO A 685 32.61 16.74 -3.03
CA PRO A 685 33.34 16.48 -1.79
C PRO A 685 34.49 17.47 -1.54
N ALA A 686 35.10 18.08 -2.56
CA ALA A 686 36.23 19.00 -2.35
C ALA A 686 35.79 20.32 -1.70
N LYS A 687 34.57 20.75 -2.03
CA LYS A 687 33.85 21.81 -1.34
C LYS A 687 32.50 21.24 -0.92
N PRO A 688 32.41 20.51 0.21
CA PRO A 688 31.28 19.68 0.60
C PRO A 688 29.92 20.33 0.32
N ALA A 689 29.40 20.16 -0.90
CA ALA A 689 28.19 20.80 -1.36
C ALA A 689 27.12 19.73 -1.41
N THR A 690 26.05 19.93 -0.64
CA THR A 690 25.05 18.89 -0.42
C THR A 690 23.65 19.46 -0.42
N TRP A 691 22.69 18.70 -0.93
CA TRP A 691 21.28 19.04 -0.84
C TRP A 691 20.52 18.20 0.21
N GLY A 692 21.22 17.41 1.02
CA GLY A 692 20.56 16.71 2.11
C GLY A 692 21.50 16.16 3.18
N ARG A 693 21.03 16.18 4.43
CA ARG A 693 21.76 15.66 5.59
C ARG A 693 20.89 14.67 6.37
N PRO A 694 20.98 13.36 6.02
CA PRO A 694 20.24 12.32 6.72
C PRO A 694 20.52 12.32 8.22
N THR A 695 19.49 12.17 9.05
CA THR A 695 19.65 12.20 10.51
C THR A 695 18.98 11.03 11.22
N GLY A 696 17.65 10.99 11.26
CA GLY A 696 16.86 9.97 11.96
C GLY A 696 16.41 8.87 11.01
N LEU A 697 16.20 7.67 11.56
CA LEU A 697 15.69 6.49 10.86
C LEU A 697 14.55 5.89 11.67
N GLN A 698 13.57 5.31 10.99
CA GLN A 698 12.45 4.62 11.62
C GLN A 698 11.81 3.63 10.64
N VAL A 699 11.63 2.38 11.05
CA VAL A 699 10.76 1.45 10.30
C VAL A 699 9.31 1.87 10.55
N HIS A 700 8.55 2.06 9.47
CA HIS A 700 7.13 2.38 9.52
C HIS A 700 6.28 1.10 9.51
N PRO A 701 5.04 1.08 10.05
CA PRO A 701 4.23 -0.14 10.13
C PRO A 701 3.90 -0.81 8.78
N ASP A 702 3.96 -0.07 7.67
CA ASP A 702 3.82 -0.62 6.32
C ASP A 702 5.09 -1.36 5.83
N GLY A 703 6.12 -1.45 6.68
CA GLY A 703 7.40 -2.09 6.40
C GLY A 703 8.41 -1.21 5.65
N SER A 704 8.06 0.03 5.31
CA SER A 704 8.98 0.98 4.69
C SER A 704 10.01 1.52 5.69
N LEU A 705 11.13 2.02 5.18
CA LEU A 705 12.12 2.75 5.98
C LEU A 705 11.93 4.27 5.78
N LEU A 706 11.67 4.98 6.86
CA LEU A 706 11.64 6.44 6.88
C LEU A 706 12.99 7.01 7.30
N PHE A 707 13.37 8.13 6.70
CA PHE A 707 14.51 8.90 7.17
C PHE A 707 14.26 10.41 7.11
N THR A 708 14.79 11.14 8.09
CA THR A 708 14.74 12.60 8.09
C THR A 708 15.92 13.17 7.32
N GLU A 709 15.66 14.21 6.54
CA GLU A 709 16.63 15.12 5.98
C GLU A 709 16.45 16.48 6.67
N GLU A 710 17.47 16.89 7.41
CA GLU A 710 17.37 18.01 8.33
C GLU A 710 17.27 19.37 7.62
N GLU A 711 18.11 19.65 6.62
CA GLU A 711 18.35 21.04 6.23
C GLU A 711 17.31 21.59 5.23
N ASN A 712 16.65 20.72 4.45
CA ASN A 712 15.54 21.08 3.56
C ASN A 712 14.16 20.66 4.11
N GLY A 713 14.08 20.18 5.35
CA GLY A 713 12.79 20.03 6.04
C GLY A 713 11.94 18.88 5.53
N ARG A 714 12.56 17.73 5.21
CA ARG A 714 11.89 16.60 4.57
C ARG A 714 12.03 15.29 5.34
N ILE A 715 11.03 14.44 5.19
CA ILE A 715 11.09 13.02 5.52
C ILE A 715 10.89 12.27 4.21
N TYR A 716 11.77 11.32 3.96
CA TYR A 716 11.70 10.44 2.81
C TYR A 716 11.28 9.05 3.27
N ARG A 717 10.54 8.35 2.40
CA ARG A 717 10.12 6.96 2.57
C ARG A 717 10.77 6.10 1.50
N ILE A 718 11.34 4.97 1.92
CA ILE A 718 11.99 3.98 1.04
C ILE A 718 11.17 2.70 1.10
N GLN A 719 10.72 2.24 -0.07
CA GLN A 719 9.88 1.06 -0.21
C GLN A 719 10.46 0.12 -1.27
N TYR A 720 10.48 -1.18 -0.97
CA TYR A 720 10.80 -2.21 -1.96
C TYR A 720 9.55 -2.54 -2.81
N THR A 721 9.68 -2.49 -4.13
CA THR A 721 8.58 -2.65 -5.10
C THR A 721 8.75 -3.83 -6.06
N GLY A 722 9.84 -4.60 -5.95
CA GLY A 722 10.11 -5.78 -6.79
C GLY A 722 11.08 -5.47 -7.91
#